data_AF-A0A2X3C274-F1
#
_entry.id   AF-A0A2X3C274-F1
#
_cell.length_a   1.000
_cell.length_b   1.000
_cell.length_c   1.000
_cell.angle_alpha   90.00
_cell.angle_beta   90.00
_cell.angle_gamma   90.00
#
_symmetry.space_group_name_H-M   'P 1'
#
loop_
_entity.id
_entity.type
_entity.pdbx_description
1 polymer ?
#
loop_
_entity_poly.entity_id
_entity_poly.type
_entity_poly.pdbx_seq_one_letter_code
_entity_poly.pdbx_strand_id
1 'polypeptide(L)'
;MYLKRINIKEKGGCFKKYFLKRKDMVNKEIIENGFFKIEKKLNEEFIGQKTFNKELCDYFKEKIEEDSKGILLIVEERDIFKNSVLKYFFKELNYYKFVKNSKIDEIDLASYKFNLGYNAFLTDLYEKLNNDSQCLVFKNTDKASEDILNVLSGISPNSCIMLKDNYVIKNKFLVEAEEIDEDIVNKIICNNKFFIFLYNKDKGEELEIIDNEFLINKDKTLYRKALSEKDKNKVIKKKLLKEINKVKELFDIDIIIGVDENPYVEEKSGVCTYIEDNFREKGSLSLDQYISYKICKPIINIIRKEAIEANSRLLIYVEDDEIYCKSNDEVYDLSKYSNPTLEEVRYKLESIIGMKELKEFIDKIENNFKVQKIREKLGLKTTQISLNMIFAGNAGTGKTNAARITFEYLYALGMIKENIFKEVSKADFIGEGISNTVRRTNEIIESALGGVLFIDEAYSLCTDKNDKVGREIVDALLKGIEDNRDNITVILAGYEKDMETFLSFNQGLKSRFPNVIKFEDYNPSEMYEIAVNIAKSKGYRIAKNAKAGLIELFTKNQMVGKSDLGNARFVRNIVENAIMDASKKYLVNKERAIDLLEKDNFNFKVSAKFDLEEKLKEIIGLEEVKEFLRSQYKLIVAQEKRKSVGVNTKIEQNLNMIFAGNPGTGKTSIARLVAEMLNSMGLLKVGQLVETDRSSFVSDIPGETSKKTEEKFKEALGGVLFIDEAYTLANDSIGREAIETLLKLIEDYSREVIVILAGYEEEMENFFDVNIGLRSRFPLWTKFEDYNPNELLEMAIKLVEAKGFKLSKNGYSELKKNFVEIYENADAQSGNGRMVRNYVEQLIRNQSIRIAESDISVYEMNLINTKDIKAMNAIKYDNHFDLEKRLNDLIGNEELKDFLRGQYKLMKIREKRKKLGFQVDLNKYMNMVFTGESGTGKKTVLNIYSEMLYSMGIIKAKNIVQIDKYEFMAMINSGMNVEDILNKHVGKILYIDKWNTFFGEERYNEIVSDLIKFIDNNSNRIVIVLGGIRGKMKDLILTNEGLNYRFPVWVDFGNYNERELYDIASSTLVKKGFTLDEEAETALENAIGDIQKRMGELALKNGLMIKQFLDGLVRVQSIRVCDEEFDINTINRIISEDILKSTEIFLKKNITQNGSF
;
A
#
# COMPACT_ATOMS: atom_id res chain seq x y z
N MET A 1 2.27 69.34 69.33
CA MET A 1 2.21 70.19 70.53
C MET A 1 0.81 70.78 70.63
N TYR A 2 0.07 70.39 71.68
CA TYR A 2 -1.15 70.97 72.26
C TYR A 2 -2.29 71.57 71.40
N LEU A 3 -3.43 70.88 71.53
CA LEU A 3 -4.82 71.35 71.41
C LEU A 3 -5.10 72.71 72.08
N LYS A 4 -6.00 73.52 71.51
CA LYS A 4 -7.25 73.90 72.21
C LYS A 4 -8.33 74.52 71.33
N ARG A 5 -9.52 73.93 71.48
CA ARG A 5 -10.86 74.37 71.09
C ARG A 5 -11.21 75.75 71.67
N ILE A 6 -12.02 76.53 70.95
CA ILE A 6 -13.21 77.17 71.52
C ILE A 6 -14.40 76.94 70.59
N ASN A 7 -15.51 76.59 71.23
CA ASN A 7 -16.76 76.05 70.75
C ASN A 7 -17.80 77.17 70.89
N ILE A 8 -18.50 77.56 69.81
CA ILE A 8 -19.77 78.29 69.93
C ILE A 8 -20.79 77.57 69.03
N LYS A 9 -21.57 76.70 69.67
CA LYS A 9 -22.89 76.26 69.21
C LYS A 9 -23.85 77.45 69.24
N GLU A 10 -24.96 77.30 68.52
CA GLU A 10 -26.16 78.17 68.53
C GLU A 10 -26.28 79.25 67.45
N LYS A 11 -25.90 78.93 66.20
CA LYS A 11 -26.64 79.35 64.98
C LYS A 11 -26.64 78.27 63.86
N GLY A 12 -26.42 77.01 64.23
CA GLY A 12 -26.20 75.91 63.27
C GLY A 12 -27.44 75.17 62.77
N GLY A 13 -28.61 75.35 63.39
CA GLY A 13 -29.79 74.50 63.12
C GLY A 13 -30.39 74.66 61.71
N CYS A 14 -30.39 75.88 61.16
CA CYS A 14 -30.92 76.15 59.82
C CYS A 14 -29.84 76.02 58.73
N PHE A 15 -28.60 76.44 59.01
CA PHE A 15 -27.48 76.36 58.06
C PHE A 15 -26.99 74.92 57.82
N LYS A 16 -27.03 74.03 58.83
CA LYS A 16 -26.61 72.63 58.67
C LYS A 16 -27.60 71.83 57.83
N LYS A 17 -28.92 72.10 57.95
CA LYS A 17 -29.96 71.51 57.07
C LYS A 17 -29.84 71.98 55.62
N TYR A 18 -29.49 73.25 55.39
CA TYR A 18 -29.28 73.78 54.04
C TYR A 18 -27.99 73.26 53.40
N PHE A 19 -26.89 73.14 54.15
CA PHE A 19 -25.64 72.55 53.66
C PHE A 19 -25.71 71.02 53.48
N LEU A 20 -26.43 70.29 54.34
CA LEU A 20 -26.73 68.87 54.14
C LEU A 20 -27.58 68.67 52.87
N LYS A 21 -28.68 69.42 52.71
CA LYS A 21 -29.48 69.38 51.46
C LYS A 21 -28.69 69.74 50.21
N ARG A 22 -27.80 70.74 50.26
CA ARG A 22 -26.96 71.11 49.10
C ARG A 22 -25.89 70.06 48.80
N LYS A 23 -25.30 69.45 49.83
CA LYS A 23 -24.31 68.37 49.66
C LYS A 23 -24.97 67.09 49.15
N ASP A 24 -26.19 66.80 49.59
CA ASP A 24 -27.00 65.70 49.09
C ASP A 24 -27.49 65.96 47.64
N MET A 25 -27.87 67.19 47.29
CA MET A 25 -28.20 67.55 45.89
C MET A 25 -27.00 67.46 44.96
N VAL A 26 -25.83 67.96 45.36
CA VAL A 26 -24.59 67.88 44.55
C VAL A 26 -24.11 66.44 44.41
N ASN A 27 -24.24 65.60 45.45
CA ASN A 27 -23.93 64.18 45.35
C ASN A 27 -24.90 63.45 44.41
N LYS A 28 -26.21 63.74 44.47
CA LYS A 28 -27.20 63.15 43.55
C LYS A 28 -26.93 63.52 42.09
N GLU A 29 -26.58 64.78 41.82
CA GLU A 29 -26.27 65.24 40.47
C GLU A 29 -24.97 64.61 39.90
N ILE A 30 -23.97 64.36 40.74
CA ILE A 30 -22.74 63.63 40.37
C ILE A 30 -23.05 62.16 40.08
N ILE A 31 -23.85 61.52 40.93
CA ILE A 31 -24.29 60.12 40.75
C ILE A 31 -25.06 60.00 39.43
N GLU A 32 -26.04 60.87 39.20
CA GLU A 32 -26.87 60.88 38.01
C GLU A 32 -26.08 61.07 36.71
N ASN A 33 -25.16 62.04 36.68
CA ASN A 33 -24.28 62.25 35.53
C ASN A 33 -23.30 61.09 35.30
N GLY A 34 -22.81 60.47 36.37
CA GLY A 34 -21.94 59.29 36.28
C GLY A 34 -22.68 58.11 35.67
N PHE A 35 -23.85 57.76 36.21
CA PHE A 35 -24.66 56.65 35.70
C PHE A 35 -25.12 56.87 34.26
N PHE A 36 -25.44 58.10 33.84
CA PHE A 36 -25.72 58.41 32.43
C PHE A 36 -24.53 58.06 31.50
N LYS A 37 -23.29 58.36 31.92
CA LYS A 37 -22.09 58.00 31.15
C LYS A 37 -21.81 56.51 31.16
N ILE A 38 -22.05 55.84 32.29
CA ILE A 38 -21.90 54.38 32.40
C ILE A 38 -22.91 53.67 31.49
N GLU A 39 -24.18 54.09 31.51
CA GLU A 39 -25.23 53.54 30.65
C GLU A 39 -24.85 53.68 29.17
N LYS A 40 -24.35 54.85 28.76
CA LYS A 40 -23.87 55.09 27.39
C LYS A 40 -22.76 54.10 27.00
N LYS A 41 -21.73 53.95 27.84
CA LYS A 41 -20.63 53.00 27.60
C LYS A 41 -21.09 51.55 27.59
N LEU A 42 -22.01 51.17 28.47
CA LEU A 42 -22.62 49.83 28.46
C LEU A 42 -23.36 49.56 27.17
N ASN A 43 -24.11 50.54 26.65
CA ASN A 43 -24.84 50.41 25.40
C ASN A 43 -23.92 50.37 24.17
N GLU A 44 -22.73 50.99 24.24
CA GLU A 44 -21.66 50.86 23.23
C GLU A 44 -20.96 49.49 23.34
N GLU A 45 -20.77 48.98 24.56
CA GLU A 45 -20.04 47.72 24.77
C GLU A 45 -20.91 46.48 24.52
N PHE A 46 -22.17 46.52 24.97
CA PHE A 46 -23.13 45.41 24.98
C PHE A 46 -24.37 45.75 24.14
N ILE A 47 -24.24 45.50 22.84
CA ILE A 47 -25.23 45.78 21.80
C ILE A 47 -26.51 44.97 22.04
N GLY A 48 -27.68 45.55 21.71
CA GLY A 48 -28.99 44.90 21.82
C GLY A 48 -29.58 44.81 23.24
N GLN A 49 -28.87 45.29 24.26
CA GLN A 49 -29.25 45.14 25.68
C GLN A 49 -29.61 46.46 26.36
N LYS A 50 -30.10 47.46 25.60
CA LYS A 50 -30.34 48.82 26.12
C LYS A 50 -31.27 48.87 27.33
N THR A 51 -32.38 48.13 27.27
CA THR A 51 -33.36 48.08 28.37
C THR A 51 -32.76 47.48 29.63
N PHE A 52 -32.07 46.33 29.50
CA PHE A 52 -31.39 45.68 30.61
C PHE A 52 -30.28 46.56 31.22
N ASN A 53 -29.44 47.17 30.38
CA ASN A 53 -28.36 48.05 30.83
C ASN A 53 -28.90 49.26 31.61
N LYS A 54 -30.01 49.84 31.14
CA LYS A 54 -30.70 50.93 31.82
C LYS A 54 -31.25 50.48 33.17
N GLU A 55 -31.98 49.36 33.23
CA GLU A 55 -32.54 48.86 34.49
C GLU A 55 -31.47 48.46 35.51
N LEU A 56 -30.33 47.96 35.04
CA LEU A 56 -29.14 47.69 35.85
C LEU A 56 -28.54 48.99 36.41
N CYS A 57 -28.36 50.02 35.57
CA CYS A 57 -27.93 51.34 36.00
C CYS A 57 -28.89 51.95 37.03
N ASP A 58 -30.20 51.89 36.79
CA ASP A 58 -31.23 52.43 37.68
C ASP A 58 -31.20 51.76 39.05
N TYR A 59 -31.11 50.43 39.09
CA TYR A 59 -31.03 49.67 40.35
C TYR A 59 -29.79 50.03 41.18
N PHE A 60 -28.61 50.08 40.55
CA PHE A 60 -27.39 50.43 41.27
C PHE A 60 -27.33 51.91 41.65
N LYS A 61 -27.93 52.80 40.85
CA LYS A 61 -28.09 54.22 41.18
C LYS A 61 -28.89 54.38 42.46
N GLU A 62 -30.05 53.72 42.55
CA GLU A 62 -30.90 53.72 43.74
C GLU A 62 -30.15 53.23 44.99
N LYS A 63 -29.52 52.04 44.92
CA LYS A 63 -28.77 51.48 46.06
C LYS A 63 -27.58 52.36 46.48
N ILE A 64 -26.89 52.99 45.54
CA ILE A 64 -25.77 53.90 45.85
C ILE A 64 -26.27 55.24 46.44
N GLU A 65 -27.41 55.77 46.00
CA GLU A 65 -28.04 56.94 46.62
C GLU A 65 -28.47 56.68 48.06
N GLU A 66 -28.89 55.44 48.36
CA GLU A 66 -29.29 54.99 49.70
C GLU A 66 -28.12 54.56 50.59
N ASP A 67 -26.89 54.54 50.07
CA ASP A 67 -25.70 53.94 50.71
C ASP A 67 -25.95 52.50 51.19
N SER A 68 -26.76 51.76 50.43
CA SER A 68 -27.15 50.38 50.71
C SER A 68 -26.57 49.43 49.68
N LYS A 69 -26.50 48.15 50.04
CA LYS A 69 -26.23 47.05 49.10
C LYS A 69 -27.48 46.19 49.01
N GLY A 70 -27.58 45.44 47.93
CA GLY A 70 -28.80 44.72 47.61
C GLY A 70 -28.57 43.38 46.93
N ILE A 71 -29.67 42.68 46.72
CA ILE A 71 -29.77 41.36 46.09
C ILE A 71 -30.49 41.49 44.75
N LEU A 72 -29.78 41.22 43.67
CA LEU A 72 -30.29 41.31 42.30
C LEU A 72 -30.40 39.92 41.68
N LEU A 73 -31.57 39.57 41.14
CA LEU A 73 -31.73 38.39 40.29
C LEU A 73 -31.69 38.83 38.83
N ILE A 74 -30.83 38.20 38.02
CA ILE A 74 -30.77 38.41 36.58
C ILE A 74 -31.18 37.10 35.90
N VAL A 75 -32.27 37.15 35.14
CA VAL A 75 -32.78 36.03 34.36
C VAL A 75 -32.31 36.19 32.93
N GLU A 76 -31.54 35.22 32.43
CA GLU A 76 -31.00 35.19 31.08
C GLU A 76 -31.73 34.12 30.25
N GLU A 77 -32.23 34.47 29.07
CA GLU A 77 -32.71 33.47 28.08
C GLU A 77 -31.50 32.78 27.42
N ARG A 78 -31.57 31.46 27.18
CA ARG A 78 -30.44 30.62 26.70
C ARG A 78 -29.82 30.96 25.31
N ASP A 79 -30.17 32.09 24.69
CA ASP A 79 -29.73 32.52 23.34
C ASP A 79 -28.61 33.59 23.35
N ILE A 80 -27.93 33.84 24.48
CA ILE A 80 -27.03 35.00 24.57
C ILE A 80 -25.58 34.59 24.66
N PHE A 81 -24.81 34.98 23.63
CA PHE A 81 -23.35 34.99 23.59
C PHE A 81 -22.77 35.50 24.93
N LYS A 82 -22.31 34.58 25.78
CA LYS A 82 -21.88 34.83 27.17
C LYS A 82 -20.92 36.03 27.23
N ASN A 83 -21.39 37.14 27.76
CA ASN A 83 -20.63 38.40 27.83
C ASN A 83 -20.66 38.99 29.24
N SER A 84 -19.49 39.36 29.72
CA SER A 84 -19.12 39.81 31.07
C SER A 84 -19.64 41.20 31.46
N VAL A 85 -20.92 41.51 31.22
CA VAL A 85 -21.53 42.84 31.46
C VAL A 85 -21.23 43.36 32.86
N LEU A 86 -21.41 42.52 33.87
CA LEU A 86 -21.18 42.88 35.26
C LEU A 86 -19.73 43.30 35.53
N LYS A 87 -18.74 42.58 34.98
CA LYS A 87 -17.32 42.93 35.17
C LYS A 87 -16.99 44.29 34.57
N TYR A 88 -17.50 44.57 33.37
CA TYR A 88 -17.33 45.87 32.74
C TYR A 88 -18.04 46.97 33.55
N PHE A 89 -19.27 46.70 33.98
CA PHE A 89 -20.06 47.64 34.77
C PHE A 89 -19.38 48.02 36.09
N PHE A 90 -18.87 47.06 36.87
CA PHE A 90 -18.15 47.36 38.11
C PHE A 90 -16.81 48.05 37.88
N LYS A 91 -16.15 47.83 36.73
CA LYS A 91 -14.98 48.61 36.32
C LYS A 91 -15.35 50.07 36.14
N GLU A 92 -16.47 50.34 35.49
CA GLU A 92 -16.98 51.70 35.30
C GLU A 92 -17.46 52.32 36.62
N LEU A 93 -18.19 51.59 37.47
CA LEU A 93 -18.57 52.07 38.81
C LEU A 93 -17.35 52.49 39.64
N ASN A 94 -16.26 51.72 39.58
CA ASN A 94 -15.01 52.04 40.27
C ASN A 94 -14.31 53.27 39.66
N TYR A 95 -14.31 53.39 38.33
CA TYR A 95 -13.76 54.56 37.63
C TYR A 95 -14.45 55.85 38.09
N TYR A 96 -15.77 55.83 38.27
CA TYR A 96 -16.54 56.95 38.83
C TYR A 96 -16.56 57.00 40.37
N LYS A 97 -15.80 56.11 41.04
CA LYS A 97 -15.67 56.01 42.52
C LYS A 97 -16.97 55.71 43.26
N PHE A 98 -17.96 55.12 42.59
CA PHE A 98 -19.21 54.66 43.21
C PHE A 98 -19.05 53.36 44.01
N VAL A 99 -17.98 52.61 43.75
CA VAL A 99 -17.56 51.45 44.53
C VAL A 99 -16.08 51.59 44.89
N LYS A 100 -15.66 50.98 46.00
CA LYS A 100 -14.26 51.07 46.49
C LYS A 100 -13.25 50.37 45.57
N ASN A 101 -13.68 49.31 44.88
CA ASN A 101 -12.90 48.58 43.90
C ASN A 101 -13.84 47.94 42.88
N SER A 102 -13.29 47.57 41.73
CA SER A 102 -13.99 46.87 40.65
C SER A 102 -13.95 45.35 40.78
N LYS A 103 -13.45 44.81 41.90
CA LYS A 103 -13.28 43.36 42.07
C LYS A 103 -14.67 42.74 42.31
N ILE A 104 -15.02 41.83 41.42
CA ILE A 104 -16.18 40.95 41.55
C ILE A 104 -15.66 39.56 41.88
N ASP A 105 -16.19 38.98 42.94
CA ASP A 105 -16.02 37.56 43.21
C ASP A 105 -17.16 36.78 42.55
N GLU A 106 -16.86 35.60 42.00
CA GLU A 106 -17.84 34.78 41.27
C GLU A 106 -17.81 33.35 41.83
N ILE A 107 -18.99 32.76 42.00
CA ILE A 107 -19.20 31.36 42.39
C ILE A 107 -20.07 30.72 41.31
N ASP A 108 -19.55 29.68 40.63
CA ASP A 108 -20.29 28.96 39.58
C ASP A 108 -20.93 27.70 40.16
N LEU A 109 -22.24 27.74 40.35
CA LEU A 109 -22.98 26.70 41.06
C LEU A 109 -23.07 25.39 40.27
N ALA A 110 -22.87 25.43 38.95
CA ALA A 110 -22.76 24.21 38.15
C ALA A 110 -21.49 23.40 38.45
N SER A 111 -20.47 24.04 39.03
CA SER A 111 -19.19 23.39 39.32
C SER A 111 -19.23 22.44 40.53
N TYR A 112 -20.28 22.49 41.35
CA TYR A 112 -20.35 21.74 42.62
C TYR A 112 -21.19 20.45 42.56
N LYS A 113 -21.53 19.96 41.36
CA LYS A 113 -22.24 18.66 41.20
C LYS A 113 -21.29 17.46 41.33
N PHE A 114 -20.75 17.22 42.52
CA PHE A 114 -19.88 16.06 42.83
C PHE A 114 -19.89 15.73 44.34
N ASN A 115 -19.36 14.57 44.74
CA ASN A 115 -19.21 14.20 46.16
C ASN A 115 -18.26 15.17 46.88
N LEU A 116 -18.69 15.77 48.00
CA LEU A 116 -18.06 16.93 48.68
C LEU A 116 -18.26 18.29 47.99
N GLY A 117 -19.09 18.36 46.94
CA GLY A 117 -19.38 19.61 46.23
C GLY A 117 -20.03 20.67 47.13
N TYR A 118 -20.87 20.27 48.08
CA TYR A 118 -21.45 21.18 49.08
C TYR A 118 -20.38 21.83 49.96
N ASN A 119 -19.41 21.07 50.46
CA ASN A 119 -18.32 21.57 51.31
C ASN A 119 -17.36 22.49 50.51
N ALA A 120 -17.12 22.16 49.24
CA ALA A 120 -16.37 23.03 48.32
C ALA A 120 -17.10 24.35 48.08
N PHE A 121 -18.42 24.29 47.88
CA PHE A 121 -19.26 25.48 47.77
C PHE A 121 -19.22 26.32 49.06
N LEU A 122 -19.37 25.71 50.24
CA LEU A 122 -19.30 26.43 51.52
C LEU A 122 -17.93 27.09 51.72
N THR A 123 -16.85 26.41 51.35
CA THR A 123 -15.49 26.97 51.40
C THR A 123 -15.36 28.20 50.51
N ASP A 124 -15.74 28.09 49.24
CA ASP A 124 -15.70 29.22 48.31
C ASP A 124 -16.61 30.35 48.79
N LEU A 125 -17.81 30.04 49.27
CA LEU A 125 -18.73 31.03 49.83
C LEU A 125 -18.10 31.78 51.00
N TYR A 126 -17.51 31.05 51.96
CA TYR A 126 -16.84 31.63 53.12
C TYR A 126 -15.66 32.52 52.73
N GLU A 127 -14.79 32.08 51.81
CA GLU A 127 -13.67 32.88 51.32
C GLU A 127 -14.15 34.14 50.59
N LYS A 128 -15.08 33.99 49.65
CA LYS A 128 -15.53 35.09 48.79
C LYS A 128 -16.37 36.11 49.56
N LEU A 129 -17.08 35.72 50.60
CA LEU A 129 -17.75 36.67 51.50
C LEU A 129 -16.76 37.49 52.33
N ASN A 130 -15.62 36.91 52.70
CA ASN A 130 -14.58 37.57 53.50
C ASN A 130 -13.57 38.39 52.68
N ASN A 131 -13.51 38.21 51.36
CA ASN A 131 -12.68 39.03 50.47
C ASN A 131 -13.13 40.50 50.42
N ASP A 132 -12.26 41.40 49.96
CA ASP A 132 -12.58 42.85 49.84
C ASP A 132 -13.47 43.23 48.63
N SER A 133 -13.97 42.25 47.86
CA SER A 133 -14.83 42.51 46.71
C SER A 133 -16.12 43.22 47.11
N GLN A 134 -16.60 44.11 46.25
CA GLN A 134 -17.84 44.86 46.46
C GLN A 134 -19.09 44.10 46.00
N CYS A 135 -18.88 43.00 45.25
CA CYS A 135 -19.94 42.19 44.67
C CYS A 135 -19.54 40.71 44.64
N LEU A 136 -20.51 39.86 44.98
CA LEU A 136 -20.44 38.42 44.82
C LEU A 136 -21.53 37.96 43.83
N VAL A 137 -21.12 37.30 42.76
CA VAL A 137 -22.00 36.81 41.69
C VAL A 137 -22.13 35.30 41.76
N PHE A 138 -23.34 34.80 41.86
CA PHE A 138 -23.68 33.38 41.78
C PHE A 138 -24.14 33.03 40.36
N LYS A 139 -23.38 32.21 39.64
CA LYS A 139 -23.69 31.79 38.27
C LYS A 139 -24.40 30.45 38.23
N ASN A 140 -25.21 30.24 37.19
CA ASN A 140 -25.90 28.99 36.92
C ASN A 140 -26.73 28.54 38.13
N THR A 141 -27.50 29.47 38.72
CA THR A 141 -28.34 29.17 39.89
C THR A 141 -29.38 28.10 39.59
N ASP A 142 -29.77 27.95 38.33
CA ASP A 142 -30.62 26.85 37.82
C ASP A 142 -29.99 25.45 37.96
N LYS A 143 -28.67 25.37 38.21
CA LYS A 143 -27.93 24.11 38.35
C LYS A 143 -27.56 23.78 39.81
N ALA A 144 -27.86 24.63 40.77
CA ALA A 144 -27.55 24.38 42.17
C ALA A 144 -28.34 23.18 42.73
N SER A 145 -27.76 22.46 43.68
CA SER A 145 -28.48 21.45 44.45
C SER A 145 -29.39 22.10 45.48
N GLU A 146 -30.38 21.36 45.97
CA GLU A 146 -31.33 21.84 46.98
C GLU A 146 -30.64 22.34 48.27
N ASP A 147 -29.61 21.64 48.75
CA ASP A 147 -28.82 22.08 49.91
C ASP A 147 -28.08 23.41 49.67
N ILE A 148 -27.54 23.62 48.47
CA ILE A 148 -26.89 24.88 48.10
C ILE A 148 -27.93 26.00 48.00
N LEU A 149 -29.09 25.74 47.39
CA LEU A 149 -30.18 26.71 47.28
C LEU A 149 -30.66 27.15 48.68
N ASN A 150 -30.78 26.22 49.62
CA ASN A 150 -31.16 26.53 51.01
C ASN A 150 -30.18 27.52 51.67
N VAL A 151 -28.87 27.32 51.50
CA VAL A 151 -27.86 28.26 52.03
C VAL A 151 -27.97 29.62 51.33
N LEU A 152 -28.11 29.64 50.00
CA LEU A 152 -28.21 30.88 49.22
C LEU A 152 -29.44 31.71 49.56
N SER A 153 -30.56 31.08 49.93
CA SER A 153 -31.80 31.78 50.34
C SER A 153 -31.63 32.67 51.58
N GLY A 154 -30.67 32.34 52.45
CA GLY A 154 -30.34 33.10 53.66
C GLY A 154 -29.34 34.24 53.46
N ILE A 155 -28.76 34.40 52.26
CA ILE A 155 -27.78 35.45 51.98
C ILE A 155 -28.48 36.80 51.91
N SER A 156 -27.99 37.75 52.70
CA SER A 156 -28.40 39.15 52.62
C SER A 156 -27.25 40.07 53.05
N PRO A 157 -27.14 41.30 52.52
CA PRO A 157 -26.13 42.24 52.98
C PRO A 157 -26.23 42.47 54.48
N ASN A 158 -25.09 42.36 55.18
CA ASN A 158 -24.99 42.46 56.65
C ASN A 158 -25.80 41.42 57.44
N SER A 159 -26.08 40.25 56.85
CA SER A 159 -26.72 39.13 57.57
C SER A 159 -25.72 38.06 58.02
N CYS A 160 -26.21 37.05 58.73
CA CYS A 160 -25.45 35.87 59.10
C CYS A 160 -26.29 34.62 58.85
N ILE A 161 -25.67 33.59 58.29
CA ILE A 161 -26.30 32.30 57.99
C ILE A 161 -25.76 31.26 58.96
N MET A 162 -26.67 30.52 59.61
CA MET A 162 -26.29 29.37 60.44
C MET A 162 -26.06 28.15 59.54
N LEU A 163 -24.93 27.48 59.73
CA LEU A 163 -24.64 26.22 59.04
C LEU A 163 -25.37 25.07 59.72
N LYS A 164 -25.73 24.03 58.95
CA LYS A 164 -26.38 22.82 59.48
C LYS A 164 -25.49 22.09 60.49
N ASP A 165 -24.18 22.09 60.25
CA ASP A 165 -23.17 21.39 61.05
C ASP A 165 -22.06 22.35 61.50
N ASN A 166 -21.20 21.86 62.39
CA ASN A 166 -19.98 22.56 62.80
C ASN A 166 -18.86 22.25 61.80
N TYR A 167 -18.17 23.28 61.32
CA TYR A 167 -17.05 23.13 60.39
C TYR A 167 -15.76 23.68 60.99
N VAL A 168 -14.61 23.21 60.52
CA VAL A 168 -13.29 23.77 60.83
C VAL A 168 -12.53 24.01 59.53
N ILE A 169 -11.68 25.04 59.51
CA ILE A 169 -10.86 25.34 58.34
C ILE A 169 -9.57 24.50 58.40
N LYS A 170 -9.52 23.42 57.62
CA LYS A 170 -8.31 22.60 57.43
C LYS A 170 -7.75 22.86 56.03
N ASN A 171 -6.49 23.27 55.94
CA ASN A 171 -5.82 23.60 54.67
C ASN A 171 -6.61 24.59 53.77
N LYS A 172 -7.20 25.64 54.37
CA LYS A 172 -8.07 26.63 53.70
C LYS A 172 -9.40 26.08 53.17
N PHE A 173 -9.85 24.92 53.67
CA PHE A 173 -11.12 24.30 53.28
C PHE A 173 -12.01 24.06 54.50
N LEU A 174 -13.32 24.32 54.37
CA LEU A 174 -14.31 24.01 55.39
C LEU A 174 -14.65 22.51 55.35
N VAL A 175 -14.27 21.82 56.40
CA VAL A 175 -14.58 20.39 56.63
C VAL A 175 -15.38 20.29 57.92
N GLU A 176 -16.28 19.30 58.03
CA GLU A 176 -17.00 19.04 59.28
C GLU A 176 -16.01 18.87 60.43
N ALA A 177 -16.30 19.51 61.57
CA ALA A 177 -15.46 19.51 62.74
C ALA A 177 -15.60 18.20 63.51
N GLU A 178 -14.47 17.61 63.88
CA GLU A 178 -14.40 16.51 64.85
C GLU A 178 -14.44 17.07 66.28
N GLU A 179 -14.75 16.25 67.28
CA GLU A 179 -14.87 16.68 68.70
C GLU A 179 -13.61 17.36 69.27
N ILE A 180 -12.47 17.21 68.60
CA ILE A 180 -11.14 17.65 69.01
C ILE A 180 -10.74 18.98 68.34
N ASP A 181 -11.50 19.43 67.33
CA ASP A 181 -11.13 20.61 66.53
C ASP A 181 -11.43 21.94 67.26
N GLU A 182 -10.46 22.85 67.28
CA GLU A 182 -10.60 24.24 67.76
C GLU A 182 -11.02 25.18 66.59
N ASP A 183 -11.55 26.37 66.89
CA ASP A 183 -12.01 27.38 65.91
C ASP A 183 -13.17 26.95 64.98
N ILE A 184 -14.24 26.43 65.59
CA ILE A 184 -15.45 26.00 64.88
C ILE A 184 -16.14 27.17 64.16
N VAL A 185 -16.36 26.99 62.86
CA VAL A 185 -17.22 27.78 61.99
C VAL A 185 -18.60 27.11 61.93
N ASN A 186 -19.56 27.65 62.67
CA ASN A 186 -20.96 27.24 62.64
C ASN A 186 -21.88 28.29 61.98
N LYS A 187 -21.29 29.41 61.56
CA LYS A 187 -22.01 30.52 60.94
C LYS A 187 -21.15 31.23 59.91
N ILE A 188 -21.78 31.71 58.84
CA ILE A 188 -21.14 32.50 57.79
C ILE A 188 -21.67 33.93 57.86
N ILE A 189 -20.76 34.91 57.92
CA ILE A 189 -21.11 36.33 57.95
C ILE A 189 -21.20 36.84 56.51
N CYS A 190 -22.36 37.36 56.14
CA CYS A 190 -22.57 38.00 54.85
C CYS A 190 -22.20 39.49 54.96
N ASN A 191 -20.93 39.81 54.67
CA ASN A 191 -20.44 41.19 54.66
C ASN A 191 -21.23 42.08 53.68
N ASN A 192 -21.17 43.40 53.86
CA ASN A 192 -21.93 44.38 53.05
C ASN A 192 -21.49 44.39 51.57
N LYS A 193 -22.04 43.49 50.76
CA LYS A 193 -21.73 43.32 49.33
C LYS A 193 -23.00 43.31 48.50
N PHE A 194 -22.88 43.65 47.23
CA PHE A 194 -23.94 43.32 46.28
C PHE A 194 -23.94 41.81 46.02
N PHE A 195 -25.11 41.19 46.10
CA PHE A 195 -25.30 39.79 45.72
C PHE A 195 -26.08 39.73 44.42
N ILE A 196 -25.51 39.09 43.40
CA ILE A 196 -26.15 38.97 42.09
C ILE A 196 -26.30 37.49 41.75
N PHE A 197 -27.52 37.08 41.46
CA PHE A 197 -27.86 35.70 41.08
C PHE A 197 -28.15 35.66 39.59
N LEU A 198 -27.42 34.83 38.83
CA LEU A 198 -27.63 34.63 37.40
C LEU A 198 -28.36 33.31 37.15
N TYR A 199 -29.59 33.42 36.67
CA TYR A 199 -30.47 32.30 36.37
C TYR A 199 -30.62 32.11 34.85
N ASN A 200 -30.30 30.92 34.33
CA ASN A 200 -30.48 30.62 32.91
C ASN A 200 -31.83 29.94 32.65
N LYS A 201 -32.73 30.64 31.96
CA LYS A 201 -34.08 30.18 31.65
C LYS A 201 -34.14 29.40 30.33
N ASP A 202 -34.81 28.24 30.32
CA ASP A 202 -35.11 27.51 29.09
C ASP A 202 -36.26 28.14 28.28
N LYS A 203 -36.24 27.97 26.94
CA LYS A 203 -37.32 28.48 26.07
C LYS A 203 -38.64 27.80 26.46
N GLY A 204 -39.61 28.60 26.93
CA GLY A 204 -40.96 28.13 27.30
C GLY A 204 -41.21 27.83 28.77
N GLU A 205 -40.22 28.03 29.65
CA GLU A 205 -40.37 27.81 31.10
C GLU A 205 -41.24 28.93 31.75
N GLU A 206 -42.19 28.58 32.62
CA GLU A 206 -42.96 29.58 33.40
C GLU A 206 -42.19 29.96 34.67
N LEU A 207 -42.07 31.27 34.95
CA LEU A 207 -41.22 31.83 36.02
C LEU A 207 -41.86 31.78 37.42
N GLU A 208 -43.09 31.27 37.55
CA GLU A 208 -43.87 31.35 38.80
C GLU A 208 -43.25 30.57 39.98
N ILE A 209 -42.37 29.60 39.70
CA ILE A 209 -41.74 28.74 40.72
C ILE A 209 -40.52 29.43 41.38
N ILE A 210 -39.69 30.16 40.63
CA ILE A 210 -38.44 30.75 41.15
C ILE A 210 -38.71 32.05 41.90
N ASP A 211 -39.71 32.82 41.45
CA ASP A 211 -40.03 34.10 42.08
C ASP A 211 -40.65 33.94 43.48
N ASN A 212 -41.26 32.79 43.79
CA ASN A 212 -42.02 32.56 45.02
C ASN A 212 -41.33 31.66 46.08
N GLU A 213 -40.36 30.79 45.75
CA GLU A 213 -39.77 29.85 46.74
C GLU A 213 -38.26 30.04 47.04
N PHE A 214 -37.41 30.34 46.06
CA PHE A 214 -35.95 30.29 46.25
C PHE A 214 -35.30 31.62 46.72
N LEU A 215 -35.69 32.75 46.12
CA LEU A 215 -35.11 34.08 46.36
C LEU A 215 -36.21 35.07 46.76
N ILE A 216 -36.81 34.85 47.93
CA ILE A 216 -37.87 35.70 48.49
C ILE A 216 -37.31 37.10 48.82
N ASN A 217 -36.06 37.18 49.28
CA ASN A 217 -35.44 38.42 49.77
C ASN A 217 -34.78 39.27 48.67
N LYS A 218 -35.01 38.98 47.39
CA LYS A 218 -34.42 39.77 46.28
C LYS A 218 -35.04 41.18 46.20
N ASP A 219 -34.23 42.17 45.87
CA ASP A 219 -34.71 43.54 45.68
C ASP A 219 -35.41 43.72 44.32
N LYS A 220 -34.82 43.16 43.27
CA LYS A 220 -35.28 43.33 41.89
C LYS A 220 -34.90 42.13 41.03
N THR A 221 -35.76 41.80 40.07
CA THR A 221 -35.46 40.85 38.98
C THR A 221 -35.27 41.64 37.69
N LEU A 222 -34.14 41.41 37.00
CA LEU A 222 -33.86 41.96 35.68
C LEU A 222 -33.93 40.85 34.63
N TYR A 223 -34.53 41.17 33.49
CA TYR A 223 -34.68 40.22 32.39
C TYR A 223 -33.77 40.60 31.24
N ARG A 224 -32.91 39.65 30.86
CA ARG A 224 -32.01 39.79 29.73
C ARG A 224 -32.54 38.93 28.58
N LYS A 225 -33.12 39.61 27.59
CA LYS A 225 -33.73 38.98 26.40
C LYS A 225 -32.66 38.51 25.42
N ALA A 226 -32.99 37.47 24.66
CA ALA A 226 -32.21 37.03 23.49
C ALA A 226 -31.90 38.22 22.55
N LEU A 227 -30.70 38.22 21.95
CA LEU A 227 -30.32 39.24 20.96
C LEU A 227 -31.11 39.03 19.66
N SER A 228 -31.55 40.13 19.04
CA SER A 228 -32.09 40.09 17.68
C SER A 228 -31.00 39.68 16.68
N GLU A 229 -31.34 39.04 15.55
CA GLU A 229 -30.36 38.67 14.49
C GLU A 229 -29.45 39.84 14.10
N LYS A 230 -30.01 41.06 14.02
CA LYS A 230 -29.25 42.28 13.75
C LYS A 230 -28.21 42.59 14.83
N ASP A 231 -28.54 42.38 16.10
CA ASP A 231 -27.63 42.58 17.22
C ASP A 231 -26.62 41.42 17.34
N LYS A 232 -27.02 40.18 17.00
CA LYS A 232 -26.13 39.00 16.96
C LYS A 232 -24.96 39.26 16.00
N ASN A 233 -25.25 39.70 14.78
CA ASN A 233 -24.23 40.00 13.77
C ASN A 233 -23.23 41.08 14.25
N LYS A 234 -23.72 42.18 14.84
CA LYS A 234 -22.86 43.24 15.39
C LYS A 234 -21.94 42.74 16.50
N VAL A 235 -22.43 41.86 17.37
CA VAL A 235 -21.62 41.23 18.44
C VAL A 235 -20.56 40.31 17.86
N ILE A 236 -20.91 39.47 16.87
CA ILE A 236 -19.97 38.59 16.17
C ILE A 236 -18.87 39.41 15.49
N LYS A 237 -19.24 40.44 14.70
CA LYS A 237 -18.30 41.35 14.01
C LYS A 237 -17.29 41.98 14.98
N LYS A 238 -17.78 42.56 16.08
CA LYS A 238 -16.92 43.18 17.10
C LYS A 238 -15.94 42.19 17.73
N LYS A 239 -16.39 40.99 18.09
CA LYS A 239 -15.54 39.96 18.70
C LYS A 239 -14.52 39.37 17.72
N LEU A 240 -14.95 39.12 16.47
CA LEU A 240 -14.08 38.63 15.41
C LEU A 240 -12.92 39.59 15.16
N LEU A 241 -13.20 40.87 14.94
CA LEU A 241 -12.16 41.90 14.74
C LEU A 241 -11.18 41.96 15.92
N LYS A 242 -11.69 41.85 17.16
CA LYS A 242 -10.86 41.85 18.36
C LYS A 242 -9.91 40.65 18.43
N GLU A 243 -10.38 39.44 18.16
CA GLU A 243 -9.52 38.25 18.19
C GLU A 243 -8.54 38.21 17.02
N ILE A 244 -8.95 38.68 15.85
CA ILE A 244 -8.09 38.77 14.66
C ILE A 244 -6.97 39.79 14.85
N ASN A 245 -7.24 40.93 15.49
CA ASN A 245 -6.20 41.91 15.81
C ASN A 245 -5.11 41.31 16.70
N LYS A 246 -5.44 40.40 17.62
CA LYS A 246 -4.41 39.70 18.40
C LYS A 246 -3.52 38.82 17.52
N VAL A 247 -4.09 38.18 16.49
CA VAL A 247 -3.31 37.37 15.54
C VAL A 247 -2.42 38.27 14.69
N LYS A 248 -2.94 39.42 14.21
CA LYS A 248 -2.16 40.42 13.48
C LYS A 248 -0.94 40.87 14.29
N GLU A 249 -1.14 41.24 15.56
CA GLU A 249 -0.08 41.68 16.47
C GLU A 249 0.92 40.57 16.79
N LEU A 250 0.47 39.32 16.93
CA LEU A 250 1.32 38.20 17.36
C LEU A 250 2.27 37.71 16.26
N PHE A 251 1.88 37.82 14.99
CA PHE A 251 2.68 37.38 13.84
C PHE A 251 3.19 38.51 12.94
N ASP A 252 2.86 39.77 13.25
CA ASP A 252 3.18 40.94 12.42
C ASP A 252 2.67 40.81 10.97
N ILE A 253 1.38 40.45 10.81
CA ILE A 253 0.73 40.15 9.52
C ILE A 253 -0.55 41.00 9.37
N ASP A 254 -0.87 41.44 8.15
CA ASP A 254 -2.16 42.10 7.88
C ASP A 254 -3.22 41.06 7.48
N ILE A 255 -4.36 41.06 8.17
CA ILE A 255 -5.49 40.16 7.91
C ILE A 255 -6.71 41.01 7.50
N ILE A 256 -7.16 40.85 6.26
CA ILE A 256 -8.40 41.40 5.74
C ILE A 256 -9.48 40.33 5.86
N ILE A 257 -10.58 40.66 6.50
CA ILE A 257 -11.80 39.85 6.52
C ILE A 257 -12.83 40.81 5.94
N GLY A 258 -13.49 40.50 4.82
CA GLY A 258 -14.36 41.45 4.08
C GLY A 258 -15.49 42.03 4.96
N VAL A 259 -15.14 43.00 5.80
CA VAL A 259 -15.85 43.49 6.97
C VAL A 259 -15.34 44.93 7.14
N ASP A 260 -16.22 45.93 7.08
CA ASP A 260 -15.84 47.31 7.41
C ASP A 260 -15.26 47.38 8.84
N GLU A 261 -14.10 48.03 9.00
CA GLU A 261 -13.42 48.25 10.28
C GLU A 261 -14.31 48.97 11.30
N ASN A 262 -15.34 49.67 10.84
CA ASN A 262 -16.40 50.21 11.67
C ASN A 262 -17.42 49.10 12.05
N PRO A 263 -17.47 48.67 13.33
CA PRO A 263 -18.38 47.62 13.80
C PRO A 263 -19.87 47.99 13.73
N TYR A 264 -20.20 49.26 13.42
CA TYR A 264 -21.56 49.77 13.37
C TYR A 264 -22.14 49.90 11.94
N VAL A 265 -21.35 49.64 10.89
CA VAL A 265 -21.82 49.68 9.49
C VAL A 265 -22.50 48.37 9.11
N GLU A 266 -23.68 48.47 8.49
CA GLU A 266 -24.65 47.39 8.21
C GLU A 266 -24.30 46.52 6.97
N GLU A 267 -23.02 46.28 6.70
CA GLU A 267 -22.62 45.31 5.67
C GLU A 267 -22.49 43.90 6.28
N LYS A 268 -23.28 42.95 5.77
CA LYS A 268 -23.16 41.54 6.13
C LYS A 268 -21.93 40.93 5.46
N SER A 269 -20.93 40.58 6.26
CA SER A 269 -19.80 39.77 5.80
C SER A 269 -20.16 38.29 5.73
N GLY A 270 -19.64 37.59 4.70
CA GLY A 270 -19.79 36.13 4.59
C GLY A 270 -19.24 35.39 5.81
N VAL A 271 -18.12 35.86 6.39
CA VAL A 271 -17.49 35.23 7.57
C VAL A 271 -18.36 35.40 8.83
N CYS A 272 -18.99 36.56 9.02
CA CYS A 272 -19.89 36.76 10.15
C CYS A 272 -21.14 35.88 10.05
N THR A 273 -21.67 35.70 8.83
CA THR A 273 -22.82 34.83 8.56
C THR A 273 -22.47 33.36 8.81
N TYR A 274 -21.30 32.90 8.33
CA TYR A 274 -20.79 31.56 8.61
C TYR A 274 -20.65 31.28 10.12
N ILE A 275 -20.13 32.23 10.91
CA ILE A 275 -20.03 32.07 12.37
C ILE A 275 -21.42 32.01 13.00
N GLU A 276 -22.36 32.84 12.54
CA GLU A 276 -23.74 32.87 13.05
C GLU A 276 -24.46 31.53 12.81
N ASP A 277 -24.33 30.97 11.60
CA ASP A 277 -25.01 29.73 11.21
C ASP A 277 -24.36 28.47 11.82
N ASN A 278 -23.03 28.48 12.02
CA ASN A 278 -22.28 27.30 12.49
C ASN A 278 -22.00 27.30 14.01
N PHE A 279 -22.28 28.39 14.73
CA PHE A 279 -22.17 28.41 16.19
C PHE A 279 -23.35 27.67 16.84
N ARG A 280 -23.18 26.36 17.10
CA ARG A 280 -24.20 25.54 17.77
C ARG A 280 -24.29 25.86 19.26
N GLU A 281 -25.43 26.41 19.69
CA GLU A 281 -25.72 26.79 21.09
C GLU A 281 -25.73 25.64 22.11
N LYS A 282 -25.70 24.37 21.67
CA LYS A 282 -25.69 23.20 22.58
C LYS A 282 -24.33 22.88 23.19
N GLY A 283 -23.28 23.61 22.82
CA GLY A 283 -21.92 23.39 23.30
C GLY A 283 -21.49 24.27 24.47
N SER A 284 -20.49 23.80 25.22
CA SER A 284 -19.86 24.46 26.37
C SER A 284 -18.98 25.67 26.00
N LEU A 285 -18.71 25.89 24.71
CA LEU A 285 -17.82 26.94 24.19
C LEU A 285 -18.49 28.32 24.17
N SER A 286 -17.79 29.35 24.66
CA SER A 286 -18.18 30.74 24.46
C SER A 286 -17.93 31.17 23.00
N LEU A 287 -18.58 32.25 22.54
CA LEU A 287 -18.33 32.81 21.20
C LEU A 287 -16.86 33.15 20.97
N ASP A 288 -16.17 33.68 21.98
CA ASP A 288 -14.74 34.02 21.88
C ASP A 288 -13.91 32.75 21.68
N GLN A 289 -14.26 31.67 22.38
CA GLN A 289 -13.61 30.37 22.20
C GLN A 289 -13.94 29.79 20.83
N TYR A 290 -15.18 29.89 20.36
CA TYR A 290 -15.55 29.42 19.03
C TYR A 290 -14.80 30.15 17.93
N ILE A 291 -14.78 31.50 17.95
CA ILE A 291 -14.00 32.31 17.01
C ILE A 291 -12.52 31.95 17.09
N SER A 292 -12.00 31.79 18.31
CA SER A 292 -10.61 31.37 18.51
C SER A 292 -10.33 30.00 17.88
N TYR A 293 -11.18 28.99 18.10
CA TYR A 293 -10.97 27.63 17.62
C TYR A 293 -11.25 27.44 16.12
N LYS A 294 -12.29 28.09 15.58
CA LYS A 294 -12.77 27.89 14.20
C LYS A 294 -12.24 28.92 13.21
N ILE A 295 -11.66 30.04 13.69
CA ILE A 295 -11.11 31.08 12.83
C ILE A 295 -9.65 31.35 13.16
N CYS A 296 -9.34 31.82 14.38
CA CYS A 296 -7.99 32.28 14.71
C CYS A 296 -6.95 31.15 14.73
N LYS A 297 -7.22 30.03 15.39
CA LYS A 297 -6.30 28.87 15.43
C LYS A 297 -6.01 28.30 14.04
N PRO A 298 -7.01 28.10 13.15
CA PRO A 298 -6.74 27.75 11.76
C PRO A 298 -5.81 28.72 11.06
N ILE A 299 -6.03 30.04 11.21
CA ILE A 299 -5.13 31.07 10.64
C ILE A 299 -3.70 30.91 11.19
N ILE A 300 -3.57 30.74 12.51
CA ILE A 300 -2.26 30.51 13.16
C ILE A 300 -1.59 29.23 12.64
N ASN A 301 -2.35 28.15 12.47
CA ASN A 301 -1.87 26.88 11.95
C ASN A 301 -1.40 27.01 10.50
N ILE A 302 -2.12 27.76 9.66
CA ILE A 302 -1.69 28.09 8.29
C ILE A 302 -0.38 28.87 8.32
N ILE A 303 -0.30 29.96 9.09
CA ILE A 303 0.90 30.80 9.19
C ILE A 303 2.12 29.95 9.56
N ARG A 304 1.98 29.06 10.55
CA ARG A 304 3.06 28.17 10.99
C ARG A 304 3.40 27.09 9.97
N LYS A 305 2.40 26.41 9.42
CA LYS A 305 2.59 25.23 8.57
C LYS A 305 3.08 25.60 7.16
N GLU A 306 2.55 26.67 6.61
CA GLU A 306 2.92 27.17 5.28
C GLU A 306 4.06 28.21 5.36
N ALA A 307 4.65 28.41 6.56
CA ALA A 307 5.75 29.33 6.81
C ALA A 307 5.53 30.75 6.25
N ILE A 308 4.34 31.31 6.50
CA ILE A 308 3.97 32.64 5.99
C ILE A 308 4.84 33.72 6.66
N GLU A 309 5.49 34.55 5.84
CA GLU A 309 6.41 35.58 6.29
C GLU A 309 5.71 36.76 7.00
N ALA A 310 6.43 37.41 7.91
CA ALA A 310 6.00 38.66 8.52
C ALA A 310 5.79 39.75 7.44
N ASN A 311 4.79 40.62 7.63
CA ASN A 311 4.25 41.60 6.69
C ASN A 311 3.44 41.05 5.50
N SER A 312 3.15 39.75 5.47
CA SER A 312 2.22 39.18 4.48
C SER A 312 0.80 39.71 4.65
N ARG A 313 0.01 39.66 3.57
CA ARG A 313 -1.41 40.05 3.58
C ARG A 313 -2.31 38.85 3.36
N LEU A 314 -3.16 38.55 4.33
CA LEU A 314 -4.11 37.45 4.31
C LEU A 314 -5.52 37.98 4.06
N LEU A 315 -6.25 37.40 3.12
CA LEU A 315 -7.67 37.66 2.89
C LEU A 315 -8.51 36.47 3.33
N ILE A 316 -9.40 36.67 4.30
CA ILE A 316 -10.33 35.66 4.81
C ILE A 316 -11.72 35.90 4.22
N TYR A 317 -12.27 34.89 3.56
CA TYR A 317 -13.59 34.94 2.94
C TYR A 317 -14.31 33.59 3.04
N VAL A 318 -15.60 33.58 2.73
CA VAL A 318 -16.45 32.36 2.72
C VAL A 318 -16.96 32.16 1.30
N GLU A 319 -16.87 30.92 0.82
CA GLU A 319 -17.36 30.46 -0.48
C GLU A 319 -17.93 29.05 -0.29
N ASP A 320 -19.11 28.75 -0.85
CA ASP A 320 -19.80 27.46 -0.70
C ASP A 320 -19.95 26.94 0.75
N ASP A 321 -20.21 27.86 1.70
CA ASP A 321 -20.36 27.57 3.14
C ASP A 321 -19.07 27.08 3.83
N GLU A 322 -17.93 27.23 3.17
CA GLU A 322 -16.58 26.93 3.68
C GLU A 322 -15.75 28.21 3.78
N ILE A 323 -14.79 28.23 4.72
CA ILE A 323 -13.98 29.42 4.99
C ILE A 323 -12.57 29.26 4.41
N TYR A 324 -12.12 30.28 3.67
CA TYR A 324 -10.86 30.29 2.95
C TYR A 324 -9.96 31.44 3.39
N CYS A 325 -8.65 31.22 3.29
CA CYS A 325 -7.59 32.20 3.49
C CYS A 325 -6.78 32.30 2.20
N LYS A 326 -6.73 33.47 1.59
CA LYS A 326 -5.84 33.76 0.47
C LYS A 326 -4.61 34.51 0.96
N SER A 327 -3.42 34.00 0.67
CA SER A 327 -2.14 34.69 0.85
C SER A 327 -1.45 34.77 -0.49
N ASN A 328 -1.06 35.97 -0.94
CA ASN A 328 -0.49 36.18 -2.28
C ASN A 328 -1.44 35.62 -3.38
N ASP A 329 -0.99 34.62 -4.16
CA ASP A 329 -1.75 33.93 -5.21
C ASP A 329 -2.32 32.56 -4.80
N GLU A 330 -2.04 32.11 -3.56
CA GLU A 330 -2.48 30.81 -3.07
C GLU A 330 -3.73 30.93 -2.20
N VAL A 331 -4.64 29.95 -2.34
CA VAL A 331 -5.89 29.86 -1.59
C VAL A 331 -5.83 28.61 -0.71
N TYR A 332 -5.94 28.83 0.60
CA TYR A 332 -5.96 27.80 1.63
C TYR A 332 -7.36 27.65 2.20
N ASP A 333 -7.85 26.43 2.21
CA ASP A 333 -9.09 26.05 2.89
C ASP A 333 -8.83 25.95 4.40
N LEU A 334 -9.36 26.90 5.18
CA LEU A 334 -9.12 26.97 6.63
C LEU A 334 -9.75 25.79 7.38
N SER A 335 -10.75 25.10 6.82
CA SER A 335 -11.34 23.90 7.44
C SER A 335 -10.28 22.80 7.63
N LYS A 336 -9.32 22.69 6.69
CA LYS A 336 -8.20 21.72 6.73
C LYS A 336 -7.17 22.02 7.81
N TYR A 337 -7.19 23.23 8.37
CA TYR A 337 -6.30 23.67 9.44
C TYR A 337 -7.04 23.85 10.77
N SER A 338 -8.34 23.52 10.80
CA SER A 338 -9.16 23.56 12.00
C SER A 338 -8.93 22.33 12.88
N ASN A 339 -8.75 22.58 14.17
CA ASN A 339 -8.69 21.51 15.17
C ASN A 339 -10.09 21.22 15.71
N PRO A 340 -10.45 19.94 15.93
CA PRO A 340 -11.73 19.60 16.51
C PRO A 340 -11.82 20.09 17.96
N THR A 341 -12.98 20.61 18.31
CA THR A 341 -13.32 21.00 19.68
C THR A 341 -13.46 19.78 20.58
N LEU A 342 -13.36 19.93 21.90
CA LEU A 342 -13.49 18.80 22.83
C LEU A 342 -14.81 18.04 22.65
N GLU A 343 -15.91 18.74 22.34
CA GLU A 343 -17.20 18.11 22.06
C GLU A 343 -17.23 17.35 20.74
N GLU A 344 -16.59 17.90 19.68
CA GLU A 344 -16.46 17.20 18.40
C GLU A 344 -15.59 15.95 18.54
N VAL A 345 -14.47 16.02 19.26
CA VAL A 345 -13.62 14.86 19.51
C VAL A 345 -14.33 13.84 20.40
N ARG A 346 -15.09 14.27 21.43
CA ARG A 346 -15.90 13.38 22.25
C ARG A 346 -16.96 12.68 21.41
N TYR A 347 -17.67 13.41 20.57
CA TYR A 347 -18.63 12.81 19.64
C TYR A 347 -17.95 11.81 18.69
N LYS A 348 -16.77 12.15 18.15
CA LYS A 348 -15.98 11.26 17.30
C LYS A 348 -15.56 9.99 18.05
N LEU A 349 -15.06 10.11 19.27
CA LEU A 349 -14.70 8.98 20.14
C LEU A 349 -15.92 8.10 20.44
N GLU A 350 -17.06 8.69 20.79
CA GLU A 350 -18.31 7.96 21.06
C GLU A 350 -18.87 7.27 19.82
N SER A 351 -18.75 7.90 18.65
CA SER A 351 -19.20 7.34 17.38
C SER A 351 -18.41 6.12 16.91
N ILE A 352 -17.22 5.89 17.48
CA ILE A 352 -16.39 4.76 17.12
C ILE A 352 -16.88 3.53 17.86
N ILE A 353 -17.09 2.48 17.05
CA ILE A 353 -17.56 1.18 17.48
C ILE A 353 -16.44 0.49 18.27
N GLY A 354 -16.78 -0.09 19.42
CA GLY A 354 -15.84 -0.77 20.33
C GLY A 354 -14.94 0.20 21.14
N MET A 355 -13.71 -0.25 21.43
CA MET A 355 -12.68 0.49 22.19
C MET A 355 -13.09 0.87 23.62
N LYS A 356 -13.83 0.00 24.30
CA LYS A 356 -14.38 0.26 25.64
C LYS A 356 -13.31 0.69 26.66
N GLU A 357 -12.20 -0.04 26.74
CA GLU A 357 -11.10 0.30 27.66
C GLU A 357 -10.49 1.68 27.38
N LEU A 358 -10.36 2.06 26.10
CA LEU A 358 -9.85 3.37 25.73
C LEU A 358 -10.82 4.47 26.16
N LYS A 359 -12.12 4.31 25.90
CA LYS A 359 -13.15 5.28 26.30
C LYS A 359 -13.15 5.49 27.82
N GLU A 360 -13.16 4.39 28.58
CA GLU A 360 -13.07 4.44 30.05
C GLU A 360 -11.76 5.10 30.52
N PHE A 361 -10.65 4.89 29.83
CA PHE A 361 -9.38 5.51 30.15
C PHE A 361 -9.37 7.02 29.88
N ILE A 362 -9.93 7.46 28.74
CA ILE A 362 -10.08 8.89 28.41
C ILE A 362 -10.98 9.59 29.43
N ASP A 363 -12.09 8.95 29.83
CA ASP A 363 -12.96 9.47 30.89
C ASP A 363 -12.22 9.62 32.23
N LYS A 364 -11.39 8.63 32.60
CA LYS A 364 -10.54 8.70 33.80
C LYS A 364 -9.53 9.85 33.70
N ILE A 365 -8.89 10.05 32.55
CA ILE A 365 -7.97 11.17 32.31
C ILE A 365 -8.70 12.50 32.44
N GLU A 366 -9.86 12.65 31.81
CA GLU A 366 -10.64 13.89 31.88
C GLU A 366 -11.07 14.20 33.31
N ASN A 367 -11.56 13.20 34.04
CA ASN A 367 -11.96 13.36 35.43
C ASN A 367 -10.77 13.72 36.32
N ASN A 368 -9.62 13.06 36.14
CA ASN A 368 -8.40 13.43 36.85
C ASN A 368 -7.98 14.87 36.50
N PHE A 369 -8.02 15.27 35.23
CA PHE A 369 -7.68 16.63 34.81
C PHE A 369 -8.59 17.68 35.48
N LYS A 370 -9.90 17.42 35.54
CA LYS A 370 -10.86 18.27 36.29
C LYS A 370 -10.47 18.36 37.77
N VAL A 371 -10.18 17.22 38.41
CA VAL A 371 -9.75 17.19 39.82
C VAL A 371 -8.43 17.92 40.03
N GLN A 372 -7.44 17.77 39.14
CA GLN A 372 -6.17 18.51 39.25
C GLN A 372 -6.40 20.01 39.10
N LYS A 373 -7.28 20.45 38.20
CA LYS A 373 -7.67 21.86 38.07
C LYS A 373 -8.37 22.38 39.33
N ILE A 374 -9.17 21.55 39.99
CA ILE A 374 -9.76 21.88 41.29
C ILE A 374 -8.66 21.98 42.35
N ARG A 375 -7.76 20.99 42.45
CA ARG A 375 -6.62 21.01 43.39
C ARG A 375 -5.74 22.24 43.21
N GLU A 376 -5.46 22.61 41.96
CA GLU A 376 -4.73 23.84 41.59
C GLU A 376 -5.43 25.08 42.14
N LYS A 377 -6.75 25.18 41.94
CA LYS A 377 -7.58 26.27 42.50
C LYS A 377 -7.58 26.27 44.04
N LEU A 378 -7.57 25.09 44.65
CA LEU A 378 -7.47 24.90 46.10
C LEU A 378 -6.04 25.12 46.63
N GLY A 379 -5.06 25.46 45.78
CA GLY A 379 -3.66 25.64 46.16
C GLY A 379 -2.97 24.36 46.65
N LEU A 380 -3.59 23.20 46.41
CA LEU A 380 -3.02 21.90 46.72
C LEU A 380 -2.01 21.53 45.64
N LYS A 381 -0.95 20.80 46.01
CA LYS A 381 0.00 20.25 45.04
C LYS A 381 -0.76 19.42 44.00
N THR A 382 -0.68 19.83 42.74
CA THR A 382 -1.14 19.04 41.61
C THR A 382 -0.12 17.96 41.29
N THR A 383 -0.61 16.80 40.87
CA THR A 383 0.26 15.71 40.43
C THR A 383 -0.07 15.40 38.99
N GLN A 384 0.93 15.43 38.12
CA GLN A 384 0.78 14.97 36.74
C GLN A 384 0.97 13.46 36.70
N ILE A 385 0.02 12.78 36.06
CA ILE A 385 0.12 11.35 35.77
C ILE A 385 0.87 11.16 34.46
N SER A 386 1.62 10.05 34.32
CA SER A 386 2.20 9.70 33.02
C SER A 386 1.07 9.39 32.03
N LEU A 387 1.12 10.00 30.86
CA LEU A 387 0.20 9.74 29.76
C LEU A 387 0.75 8.71 28.77
N ASN A 388 1.97 8.22 28.97
CA ASN A 388 2.54 7.19 28.11
C ASN A 388 1.73 5.91 28.22
N MET A 389 1.45 5.29 27.07
CA MET A 389 0.50 4.19 27.00
C MET A 389 0.89 3.13 25.96
N ILE A 390 0.36 1.92 26.15
CA ILE A 390 0.54 0.76 25.29
C ILE A 390 -0.81 0.36 24.73
N PHE A 391 -0.92 0.28 23.41
CA PHE A 391 -2.08 -0.24 22.71
C PHE A 391 -1.79 -1.67 22.28
N ALA A 392 -2.37 -2.62 23.01
CA ALA A 392 -2.17 -4.04 22.80
C ALA A 392 -3.44 -4.65 22.19
N GLY A 393 -3.32 -5.34 21.06
CA GLY A 393 -4.45 -6.08 20.49
C GLY A 393 -4.18 -6.59 19.08
N ASN A 394 -5.10 -7.37 18.53
CA ASN A 394 -4.91 -8.02 17.24
C ASN A 394 -4.91 -7.03 16.06
N ALA A 395 -4.61 -7.52 14.86
CA ALA A 395 -4.56 -6.69 13.66
C ALA A 395 -5.96 -6.15 13.33
N GLY A 396 -6.04 -4.86 12.96
CA GLY A 396 -7.29 -4.24 12.55
C GLY A 396 -8.27 -3.90 13.67
N THR A 397 -7.88 -3.96 14.96
CA THR A 397 -8.71 -3.49 16.10
C THR A 397 -8.74 -1.97 16.25
N GLY A 398 -8.09 -1.23 15.33
CA GLY A 398 -8.16 0.23 15.27
C GLY A 398 -7.11 1.00 16.08
N LYS A 399 -6.02 0.35 16.53
CA LYS A 399 -4.93 0.98 17.33
C LYS A 399 -4.42 2.32 16.78
N THR A 400 -4.10 2.40 15.49
CA THR A 400 -3.62 3.64 14.84
C THR A 400 -4.67 4.75 14.85
N ASN A 401 -5.94 4.42 14.57
CA ASN A 401 -7.03 5.39 14.63
C ASN A 401 -7.26 5.87 16.07
N ALA A 402 -7.25 4.94 17.03
CA ALA A 402 -7.32 5.25 18.45
C ALA A 402 -6.21 6.22 18.88
N ALA A 403 -4.97 6.03 18.40
CA ALA A 403 -3.85 6.90 18.76
C ALA A 403 -4.08 8.34 18.29
N ARG A 404 -4.58 8.51 17.07
CA ARG A 404 -4.93 9.82 16.50
C ARG A 404 -6.03 10.51 17.30
N ILE A 405 -7.06 9.77 17.70
CA ILE A 405 -8.18 10.33 18.47
C ILE A 405 -7.76 10.67 19.90
N THR A 406 -6.95 9.81 20.53
CA THR A 406 -6.36 10.10 21.84
C THR A 406 -5.54 11.39 21.79
N PHE A 407 -4.73 11.56 20.75
CA PHE A 407 -4.01 12.81 20.51
C PHE A 407 -4.95 14.01 20.38
N GLU A 408 -5.96 13.94 19.50
CA GLU A 408 -6.95 15.00 19.33
C GLU A 408 -7.66 15.35 20.66
N TYR A 409 -7.98 14.35 21.47
CA TYR A 409 -8.68 14.52 22.75
C TYR A 409 -7.79 15.21 23.78
N LEU A 410 -6.55 14.72 23.95
CA LEU A 410 -5.58 15.29 24.89
C LEU A 410 -5.18 16.73 24.51
N TYR A 411 -5.08 17.02 23.21
CA TYR A 411 -4.86 18.38 22.71
C TYR A 411 -6.08 19.27 22.95
N ALA A 412 -7.30 18.79 22.67
CA ALA A 412 -8.53 19.54 22.92
C ALA A 412 -8.78 19.82 24.42
N LEU A 413 -8.39 18.90 25.31
CA LEU A 413 -8.38 19.10 26.76
C LEU A 413 -7.33 20.12 27.24
N GLY A 414 -6.32 20.43 26.42
CA GLY A 414 -5.19 21.29 26.77
C GLY A 414 -4.12 20.59 27.61
N MET A 415 -4.01 19.26 27.53
CA MET A 415 -2.95 18.48 28.18
C MET A 415 -1.69 18.38 27.32
N ILE A 416 -1.83 18.50 26.01
CA ILE A 416 -0.73 18.57 25.03
C ILE A 416 -0.59 20.03 24.58
N LYS A 417 0.66 20.52 24.46
CA LYS A 417 0.95 21.94 24.17
C LYS A 417 0.86 22.26 22.68
N GLU A 418 1.40 21.38 21.84
CA GLU A 418 1.51 21.56 20.41
C GLU A 418 0.67 20.53 19.64
N ASN A 419 0.21 20.91 18.45
CA ASN A 419 -0.59 20.05 17.59
C ASN A 419 0.30 19.11 16.76
N ILE A 420 1.15 18.33 17.42
CA ILE A 420 2.14 17.47 16.78
C ILE A 420 1.79 16.00 17.04
N PHE A 421 1.52 15.24 15.97
CA PHE A 421 1.35 13.79 16.00
C PHE A 421 2.36 13.15 15.05
N LYS A 422 3.37 12.47 15.60
CA LYS A 422 4.43 11.82 14.84
C LYS A 422 4.24 10.30 14.89
N GLU A 423 3.91 9.71 13.74
CA GLU A 423 3.81 8.27 13.54
C GLU A 423 5.11 7.72 12.95
N VAL A 424 5.65 6.66 13.55
CA VAL A 424 6.89 6.00 13.13
C VAL A 424 6.80 4.48 13.29
N SER A 425 7.64 3.78 12.54
CA SER A 425 7.85 2.33 12.52
C SER A 425 9.32 2.00 12.77
N LYS A 426 9.68 0.72 12.92
CA LYS A 426 11.08 0.31 13.10
C LYS A 426 12.02 0.86 12.01
N ALA A 427 11.56 0.92 10.76
CA ALA A 427 12.38 1.37 9.64
C ALA A 427 12.88 2.81 9.81
N ASP A 428 12.12 3.66 10.51
CA ASP A 428 12.47 5.06 10.73
C ASP A 428 13.65 5.22 11.72
N PHE A 429 13.84 4.26 12.63
CA PHE A 429 14.91 4.29 13.63
C PHE A 429 16.25 3.78 13.08
N ILE A 430 16.26 2.87 12.09
CA ILE A 430 17.47 2.20 11.62
C ILE A 430 18.35 3.16 10.83
N GLY A 431 19.63 3.32 11.20
CA GLY A 431 20.63 4.08 10.44
C GLY A 431 21.87 3.25 10.10
N GLU A 432 22.75 3.79 9.27
CA GLU A 432 24.08 3.20 9.00
C GLU A 432 24.94 3.22 10.28
N GLY A 433 24.91 2.12 11.03
CA GLY A 433 25.64 1.94 12.28
C GLY A 433 24.90 2.38 13.56
N ILE A 434 25.43 1.96 14.71
CA ILE A 434 24.81 2.15 16.04
C ILE A 434 24.71 3.64 16.41
N SER A 435 25.78 4.42 16.20
CA SER A 435 25.78 5.85 16.53
C SER A 435 24.76 6.64 15.73
N ASN A 436 24.59 6.30 14.45
CA ASN A 436 23.60 6.94 13.58
C ASN A 436 22.16 6.56 13.98
N THR A 437 21.95 5.32 14.41
CA THR A 437 20.67 4.82 14.94
C THR A 437 20.23 5.58 16.19
N VAL A 438 21.16 5.82 17.13
CA VAL A 438 20.88 6.63 18.33
C VAL A 438 20.57 8.09 17.95
N ARG A 439 21.33 8.67 17.01
CA ARG A 439 21.06 10.04 16.52
C ARG A 439 19.66 10.16 15.91
N ARG A 440 19.28 9.23 15.03
CA ARG A 440 17.94 9.16 14.43
C ARG A 440 16.85 9.03 15.48
N THR A 441 17.07 8.20 16.50
CA THR A 441 16.12 8.04 17.62
C THR A 441 15.88 9.38 18.32
N ASN A 442 16.93 10.15 18.59
CA ASN A 442 16.79 11.48 19.19
C ASN A 442 16.10 12.47 18.25
N GLU A 443 16.44 12.49 16.95
CA GLU A 443 15.77 13.33 15.94
C GLU A 443 14.25 13.05 15.88
N ILE A 444 13.83 11.77 15.98
CA ILE A 444 12.42 11.38 16.04
C ILE A 444 11.76 11.95 17.30
N ILE A 445 12.40 11.84 18.47
CA ILE A 445 11.87 12.36 19.74
C ILE A 445 11.74 13.88 19.68
N GLU A 446 12.77 14.57 19.20
CA GLU A 446 12.78 16.04 19.03
C GLU A 446 11.64 16.49 18.12
N SER A 447 11.37 15.76 17.02
CA SER A 447 10.27 16.06 16.11
C SER A 447 8.87 15.90 16.71
N ALA A 448 8.75 15.23 17.86
CA ALA A 448 7.49 14.95 18.54
C ALA A 448 7.30 15.77 19.83
N LEU A 449 8.27 16.62 20.19
CA LEU A 449 8.19 17.45 21.41
C LEU A 449 6.99 18.40 21.38
N GLY A 450 6.34 18.54 22.52
CA GLY A 450 5.08 19.26 22.68
C GLY A 450 3.84 18.45 22.27
N GLY A 451 4.01 17.26 21.69
CA GLY A 451 2.97 16.45 21.04
C GLY A 451 2.92 14.97 21.47
N VAL A 452 2.51 14.10 20.53
CA VAL A 452 2.45 12.65 20.67
C VAL A 452 3.38 11.95 19.67
N LEU A 453 4.20 11.03 20.17
CA LEU A 453 4.97 10.07 19.38
C LEU A 453 4.24 8.71 19.41
N PHE A 454 3.75 8.28 18.26
CA PHE A 454 3.11 6.98 18.06
C PHE A 454 4.08 6.04 17.34
N ILE A 455 4.40 4.92 17.99
CA ILE A 455 5.28 3.88 17.45
C ILE A 455 4.43 2.65 17.16
N ASP A 456 4.18 2.38 15.88
CA ASP A 456 3.45 1.17 15.46
C ASP A 456 4.38 -0.05 15.41
N GLU A 457 3.83 -1.21 15.70
CA GLU A 457 4.56 -2.48 15.85
C GLU A 457 5.82 -2.34 16.73
N ALA A 458 5.70 -1.65 17.86
CA ALA A 458 6.81 -1.28 18.74
C ALA A 458 7.66 -2.47 19.23
N TYR A 459 7.06 -3.67 19.35
CA TYR A 459 7.77 -4.90 19.68
C TYR A 459 8.89 -5.24 18.69
N SER A 460 8.79 -4.75 17.45
CA SER A 460 9.81 -4.97 16.42
C SER A 460 11.10 -4.16 16.66
N LEU A 461 11.06 -3.10 17.48
CA LEU A 461 12.23 -2.26 17.77
C LEU A 461 13.37 -3.03 18.42
N CYS A 462 13.06 -4.05 19.22
CA CYS A 462 14.03 -4.95 19.84
C CYS A 462 13.44 -6.35 19.85
N THR A 463 14.00 -7.27 19.05
CA THR A 463 13.42 -8.61 18.86
C THR A 463 13.89 -9.65 19.87
N ASP A 464 15.09 -9.47 20.43
CA ASP A 464 15.64 -10.37 21.45
C ASP A 464 16.61 -9.64 22.40
N LYS A 465 17.04 -10.31 23.48
CA LYS A 465 17.97 -9.74 24.47
C LYS A 465 19.39 -9.49 23.93
N ASN A 466 19.76 -10.13 22.84
CA ASN A 466 21.08 -10.01 22.22
C ASN A 466 21.13 -8.92 21.15
N ASP A 467 19.99 -8.43 20.66
CA ASP A 467 19.85 -7.32 19.72
C ASP A 467 20.50 -6.07 20.31
N LYS A 468 21.75 -5.80 19.89
CA LYS A 468 22.52 -4.64 20.36
C LYS A 468 21.95 -3.36 19.79
N VAL A 469 21.49 -3.37 18.54
CA VAL A 469 20.97 -2.16 17.88
C VAL A 469 19.61 -1.79 18.46
N GLY A 470 18.71 -2.78 18.60
CA GLY A 470 17.39 -2.58 19.20
C GLY A 470 17.44 -2.11 20.65
N ARG A 471 18.39 -2.60 21.45
CA ARG A 471 18.60 -2.11 22.82
C ARG A 471 19.02 -0.65 22.86
N GLU A 472 19.94 -0.23 21.99
CA GLU A 472 20.37 1.17 21.91
C GLU A 472 19.21 2.11 21.50
N ILE A 473 18.32 1.65 20.60
CA ILE A 473 17.08 2.40 20.27
C ILE A 473 16.19 2.53 21.51
N VAL A 474 15.92 1.40 22.20
CA VAL A 474 15.06 1.39 23.39
C VAL A 474 15.63 2.25 24.51
N ASP A 475 16.94 2.18 24.74
CA ASP A 475 17.60 2.96 25.80
C ASP A 475 17.61 4.46 25.47
N ALA A 476 17.87 4.84 24.21
CA ALA A 476 17.77 6.21 23.75
C ALA A 476 16.32 6.74 23.85
N LEU A 477 15.33 5.93 23.47
CA LEU A 477 13.91 6.26 23.60
C LEU A 477 13.51 6.47 25.06
N LEU A 478 13.88 5.55 25.95
CA LEU A 478 13.59 5.65 27.39
C LEU A 478 14.25 6.88 28.01
N LYS A 479 15.48 7.20 27.62
CA LYS A 479 16.18 8.41 28.07
C LYS A 479 15.46 9.67 27.59
N GLY A 480 15.13 9.76 26.30
CA GLY A 480 14.43 10.92 25.75
C GLY A 480 13.02 11.12 26.34
N ILE A 481 12.31 10.03 26.68
CA ILE A 481 11.04 10.10 27.40
C ILE A 481 11.22 10.66 28.82
N GLU A 482 12.26 10.22 29.53
CA GLU A 482 12.53 10.70 30.90
C GLU A 482 12.93 12.18 30.90
N ASP A 483 13.83 12.57 29.99
CA ASP A 483 14.31 13.96 29.86
C ASP A 483 13.18 14.93 29.45
N ASN A 484 12.13 14.42 28.79
CA ASN A 484 11.01 15.22 28.27
C ASN A 484 9.64 14.82 28.85
N ARG A 485 9.59 14.28 30.07
CA ARG A 485 8.39 13.67 30.68
C ARG A 485 7.12 14.53 30.65
N ASP A 486 7.26 15.86 30.77
CA ASP A 486 6.14 16.82 30.79
C ASP A 486 5.90 17.48 29.42
N ASN A 487 6.56 16.99 28.37
CA ASN A 487 6.57 17.61 27.06
C ASN A 487 6.32 16.64 25.91
N ILE A 488 6.36 15.32 26.12
CA ILE A 488 6.04 14.33 25.09
C ILE A 488 5.17 13.23 25.68
N THR A 489 4.17 12.79 24.91
CA THR A 489 3.41 11.56 25.21
C THR A 489 3.75 10.50 24.19
N VAL A 490 4.15 9.31 24.65
CA VAL A 490 4.50 8.19 23.76
C VAL A 490 3.44 7.09 23.82
N ILE A 491 3.01 6.64 22.64
CA ILE A 491 2.06 5.54 22.46
C ILE A 491 2.77 4.41 21.72
N LEU A 492 2.90 3.25 22.35
CA LEU A 492 3.44 2.04 21.72
C LEU A 492 2.30 1.13 21.28
N ALA A 493 2.24 0.72 20.03
CA ALA A 493 1.24 -0.22 19.54
C ALA A 493 1.84 -1.56 19.12
N GLY A 494 1.10 -2.65 19.33
CA GLY A 494 1.52 -3.98 18.90
C GLY A 494 0.51 -5.08 19.25
N TYR A 495 0.89 -6.32 18.95
CA TYR A 495 0.15 -7.51 19.37
C TYR A 495 0.35 -7.78 20.85
N GLU A 496 -0.67 -8.27 21.54
CA GLU A 496 -0.65 -8.42 23.00
C GLU A 496 0.54 -9.26 23.50
N LYS A 497 0.72 -10.46 22.94
CA LYS A 497 1.82 -11.37 23.33
C LYS A 497 3.21 -10.82 22.99
N ASP A 498 3.33 -10.15 21.85
CA ASP A 498 4.62 -9.59 21.41
C ASP A 498 4.99 -8.38 22.24
N MET A 499 4.01 -7.54 22.60
CA MET A 499 4.20 -6.44 23.54
C MET A 499 4.57 -6.95 24.93
N GLU A 500 3.93 -8.01 25.44
CA GLU A 500 4.32 -8.62 26.72
C GLU A 500 5.78 -9.09 26.70
N THR A 501 6.21 -9.69 25.59
CA THR A 501 7.59 -10.13 25.39
C THR A 501 8.55 -8.94 25.30
N PHE A 502 8.21 -7.91 24.52
CA PHE A 502 8.99 -6.68 24.39
C PHE A 502 9.18 -5.95 25.73
N LEU A 503 8.12 -5.85 26.54
CA LEU A 503 8.18 -5.27 27.88
C LEU A 503 9.01 -6.10 28.87
N SER A 504 9.31 -7.36 28.56
CA SER A 504 10.17 -8.21 29.37
C SER A 504 11.68 -7.95 29.14
N PHE A 505 12.04 -7.28 28.04
CA PHE A 505 13.45 -7.04 27.67
C PHE A 505 14.10 -5.94 28.50
N ASN A 506 13.35 -4.93 28.93
CA ASN A 506 13.87 -3.85 29.77
C ASN A 506 12.84 -3.46 30.85
N GLN A 507 13.24 -3.50 32.13
CA GLN A 507 12.38 -3.09 33.24
C GLN A 507 11.96 -1.61 33.17
N GLY A 508 12.76 -0.77 32.52
CA GLY A 508 12.45 0.64 32.27
C GLY A 508 11.15 0.82 31.47
N LEU A 509 10.87 -0.04 30.48
CA LEU A 509 9.66 0.06 29.68
C LEU A 509 8.39 -0.06 30.54
N LYS A 510 8.32 -1.05 31.44
CA LYS A 510 7.16 -1.22 32.34
C LYS A 510 6.94 -0.02 33.27
N SER A 511 8.02 0.62 33.71
CA SER A 511 7.96 1.80 34.58
C SER A 511 7.49 3.06 33.83
N ARG A 512 7.93 3.25 32.59
CA ARG A 512 7.62 4.45 31.80
C ARG A 512 6.28 4.38 31.07
N PHE A 513 5.72 3.18 30.88
CA PHE A 513 4.44 2.94 30.22
C PHE A 513 3.44 2.22 31.15
N PRO A 514 2.88 2.91 32.17
CA PRO A 514 1.99 2.30 33.16
C PRO A 514 0.58 2.03 32.62
N ASN A 515 0.18 2.67 31.51
CA ASN A 515 -1.17 2.57 30.97
C ASN A 515 -1.20 1.55 29.83
N VAL A 516 -1.79 0.38 30.04
CA VAL A 516 -2.00 -0.62 29.00
C VAL A 516 -3.47 -0.64 28.63
N ILE A 517 -3.78 -0.31 27.38
CA ILE A 517 -5.12 -0.36 26.80
C ILE A 517 -5.20 -1.59 25.92
N LYS A 518 -6.09 -2.53 26.27
CA LYS A 518 -6.37 -3.70 25.45
C LYS A 518 -7.45 -3.37 24.42
N PHE A 519 -7.17 -3.77 23.19
CA PHE A 519 -8.09 -3.67 22.08
C PHE A 519 -8.59 -5.07 21.76
N GLU A 520 -9.76 -5.38 22.30
CA GLU A 520 -10.48 -6.62 22.03
C GLU A 520 -10.92 -6.70 20.56
N ASP A 521 -11.14 -7.94 20.11
CA ASP A 521 -11.69 -8.19 18.77
C ASP A 521 -13.15 -7.71 18.70
N TYR A 522 -13.55 -7.13 17.56
CA TYR A 522 -14.91 -6.64 17.37
C TYR A 522 -15.88 -7.82 17.27
N ASN A 523 -16.99 -7.79 18.00
CA ASN A 523 -18.01 -8.83 17.86
C ASN A 523 -18.70 -8.77 16.47
N PRO A 524 -19.43 -9.81 16.03
CA PRO A 524 -20.01 -9.87 14.69
C PRO A 524 -21.00 -8.75 14.37
N SER A 525 -21.68 -8.22 15.39
CA SER A 525 -22.60 -7.09 15.24
C SER A 525 -21.82 -5.78 15.05
N GLU A 526 -20.75 -5.57 15.81
CA GLU A 526 -19.82 -4.45 15.65
C GLU A 526 -19.15 -4.48 14.27
N MET A 527 -18.72 -5.66 13.81
CA MET A 527 -18.16 -5.85 12.48
C MET A 527 -19.15 -5.47 11.37
N TYR A 528 -20.44 -5.78 11.54
CA TYR A 528 -21.49 -5.33 10.62
C TYR A 528 -21.66 -3.81 10.60
N GLU A 529 -21.64 -3.17 11.77
CA GLU A 529 -21.71 -1.71 11.83
C GLU A 529 -20.48 -1.04 11.19
N ILE A 530 -19.29 -1.62 11.40
CA ILE A 530 -18.07 -1.20 10.71
C ILE A 530 -18.24 -1.35 9.19
N ALA A 531 -18.84 -2.45 8.72
CA ALA A 531 -19.08 -2.68 7.29
C ALA A 531 -19.98 -1.59 6.69
N VAL A 532 -21.05 -1.23 7.41
CA VAL A 532 -21.96 -0.15 7.02
C VAL A 532 -21.23 1.19 6.94
N ASN A 533 -20.40 1.50 7.94
CA ASN A 533 -19.63 2.75 7.97
C ASN A 533 -18.60 2.83 6.83
N ILE A 534 -17.91 1.73 6.53
CA ILE A 534 -16.94 1.65 5.41
C ILE A 534 -17.66 1.80 4.06
N ALA A 535 -18.80 1.14 3.88
CA ALA A 535 -19.58 1.29 2.65
C ALA A 535 -20.02 2.76 2.49
N LYS A 536 -20.57 3.36 3.56
CA LYS A 536 -21.06 4.75 3.55
C LYS A 536 -19.94 5.75 3.23
N SER A 537 -18.75 5.60 3.82
CA SER A 537 -17.62 6.49 3.55
C SER A 537 -17.12 6.41 2.11
N LYS A 538 -17.36 5.28 1.42
CA LYS A 538 -17.06 5.09 0.01
C LYS A 538 -18.23 5.43 -0.93
N GLY A 539 -19.33 5.98 -0.41
CA GLY A 539 -20.51 6.35 -1.19
C GLY A 539 -21.48 5.20 -1.48
N TYR A 540 -21.38 4.08 -0.78
CA TYR A 540 -22.24 2.90 -0.95
C TYR A 540 -23.16 2.67 0.25
N ARG A 541 -24.29 1.97 0.01
CA ARG A 541 -25.22 1.50 1.04
C ARG A 541 -25.32 -0.02 0.97
N ILE A 542 -25.42 -0.68 2.13
CA ILE A 542 -25.62 -2.13 2.20
C ILE A 542 -27.12 -2.43 2.25
N ALA A 543 -27.60 -3.33 1.39
CA ALA A 543 -28.99 -3.73 1.37
C ALA A 543 -29.42 -4.40 2.69
N LYS A 544 -30.62 -4.07 3.19
CA LYS A 544 -31.11 -4.57 4.49
C LYS A 544 -31.14 -6.10 4.59
N ASN A 545 -31.40 -6.77 3.47
CA ASN A 545 -31.44 -8.24 3.37
C ASN A 545 -30.05 -8.91 3.42
N ALA A 546 -28.95 -8.16 3.32
CA ALA A 546 -27.58 -8.64 3.47
C ALA A 546 -27.12 -8.71 4.94
N LYS A 547 -27.79 -7.99 5.86
CA LYS A 547 -27.40 -7.89 7.28
C LYS A 547 -27.20 -9.24 7.96
N ALA A 548 -28.22 -10.10 7.88
CA ALA A 548 -28.17 -11.41 8.53
C ALA A 548 -27.02 -12.29 7.99
N GLY A 549 -26.80 -12.25 6.67
CA GLY A 549 -25.70 -12.99 6.04
C GLY A 549 -24.32 -12.47 6.44
N LEU A 550 -24.16 -11.16 6.58
CA LEU A 550 -22.91 -10.54 7.02
C LEU A 550 -22.59 -10.88 8.47
N ILE A 551 -23.58 -10.78 9.36
CA ILE A 551 -23.39 -11.17 10.76
C ILE A 551 -23.00 -12.64 10.85
N GLU A 552 -23.68 -13.55 10.14
CA GLU A 552 -23.33 -14.97 10.11
C GLU A 552 -21.90 -15.22 9.56
N LEU A 553 -21.52 -14.50 8.50
CA LEU A 553 -20.17 -14.54 7.93
C LEU A 553 -19.12 -14.11 8.96
N PHE A 554 -19.36 -13.02 9.69
CA PHE A 554 -18.45 -12.54 10.73
C PHE A 554 -18.40 -13.51 11.92
N THR A 555 -19.53 -14.09 12.34
CA THR A 555 -19.58 -15.11 13.39
C THR A 555 -18.75 -16.34 13.03
N LYS A 556 -18.87 -16.85 11.80
CA LYS A 556 -18.10 -18.03 11.36
C LYS A 556 -16.60 -17.76 11.38
N ASN A 557 -16.15 -16.57 10.97
CA ASN A 557 -14.73 -16.23 10.94
C ASN A 557 -14.12 -16.09 12.35
N GLN A 558 -14.89 -15.64 13.35
CA GLN A 558 -14.42 -15.59 14.73
C GLN A 558 -14.35 -16.97 15.42
N MET A 559 -15.25 -17.89 15.08
CA MET A 559 -15.30 -19.23 15.72
C MET A 559 -14.17 -20.18 15.29
N VAL A 560 -13.45 -19.90 14.21
CA VAL A 560 -12.39 -20.80 13.67
C VAL A 560 -11.07 -20.74 14.47
N GLY A 561 -11.01 -20.01 15.59
CA GLY A 561 -9.89 -20.06 16.54
C GLY A 561 -8.58 -19.45 16.02
N LYS A 562 -8.64 -18.66 14.95
CA LYS A 562 -7.53 -17.81 14.48
C LYS A 562 -7.76 -16.38 15.00
N SER A 563 -7.25 -16.07 16.19
CA SER A 563 -7.24 -14.71 16.76
C SER A 563 -6.50 -13.68 15.90
N ASP A 564 -5.77 -14.13 14.86
CA ASP A 564 -4.98 -13.27 13.96
C ASP A 564 -5.73 -12.89 12.66
N LEU A 565 -6.96 -13.38 12.45
CA LEU A 565 -7.78 -13.02 11.28
C LEU A 565 -8.46 -11.67 11.50
N GLY A 566 -7.74 -10.62 11.07
CA GLY A 566 -8.08 -9.20 10.98
C GLY A 566 -9.50 -8.78 11.38
N ASN A 567 -9.60 -7.82 12.28
CA ASN A 567 -10.84 -7.18 12.71
C ASN A 567 -11.43 -6.25 11.63
N ALA A 568 -11.37 -4.93 11.79
CA ALA A 568 -11.88 -3.98 10.80
C ALA A 568 -11.19 -4.11 9.42
N ARG A 569 -9.97 -4.66 9.35
CA ARG A 569 -9.29 -4.99 8.09
C ARG A 569 -10.05 -6.05 7.29
N PHE A 570 -10.52 -7.12 7.93
CA PHE A 570 -11.32 -8.14 7.24
C PHE A 570 -12.64 -7.56 6.75
N VAL A 571 -13.31 -6.79 7.61
CA VAL A 571 -14.56 -6.10 7.25
C VAL A 571 -14.37 -5.20 6.03
N ARG A 572 -13.28 -4.42 6.00
CA ARG A 572 -12.92 -3.57 4.86
C ARG A 572 -12.80 -4.38 3.57
N ASN A 573 -12.06 -5.49 3.61
CA ASN A 573 -11.86 -6.34 2.43
C ASN A 573 -13.18 -6.93 1.92
N ILE A 574 -14.06 -7.38 2.83
CA ILE A 574 -15.40 -7.89 2.46
C ILE A 574 -16.22 -6.80 1.74
N VAL A 575 -16.20 -5.57 2.24
CA VAL A 575 -16.92 -4.44 1.61
C VAL A 575 -16.30 -4.05 0.27
N GLU A 576 -14.97 -3.96 0.18
CA GLU A 576 -14.26 -3.63 -1.06
C GLU A 576 -14.51 -4.65 -2.16
N ASN A 577 -14.49 -5.94 -1.83
CA ASN A 577 -14.82 -7.02 -2.76
C ASN A 577 -16.27 -6.93 -3.23
N ALA A 578 -17.21 -6.61 -2.33
CA ALA A 578 -18.61 -6.41 -2.69
C ALA A 578 -18.80 -5.20 -3.63
N ILE A 579 -18.03 -4.12 -3.44
CA ILE A 579 -18.03 -2.96 -4.35
C ILE A 579 -17.53 -3.35 -5.74
N MET A 580 -16.44 -4.13 -5.83
CA MET A 580 -15.93 -4.61 -7.12
C MET A 580 -16.95 -5.49 -7.84
N ASP A 581 -17.60 -6.42 -7.13
CA ASP A 581 -18.63 -7.28 -7.70
C ASP A 581 -19.88 -6.49 -8.14
N ALA A 582 -20.32 -5.52 -7.33
CA ALA A 582 -21.43 -4.64 -7.68
C ALA A 582 -21.12 -3.83 -8.95
N SER A 583 -19.92 -3.28 -9.07
CA SER A 583 -19.45 -2.53 -10.24
C SER A 583 -19.50 -3.39 -11.52
N LYS A 584 -19.01 -4.63 -11.42
CA LYS A 584 -19.05 -5.60 -12.54
C LYS A 584 -20.49 -5.92 -12.95
N LYS A 585 -21.39 -6.13 -11.99
CA LYS A 585 -22.79 -6.49 -12.27
C LYS A 585 -23.60 -5.32 -12.83
N TYR A 586 -23.32 -4.10 -12.41
CA TYR A 586 -23.96 -2.90 -12.97
C TYR A 586 -23.69 -2.74 -14.48
N LEU A 587 -22.47 -3.05 -14.94
CA LEU A 587 -22.13 -3.02 -16.38
C LEU A 587 -22.94 -4.03 -17.21
N VAL A 588 -23.39 -5.13 -16.59
CA VAL A 588 -24.19 -6.17 -17.24
C VAL A 588 -25.69 -5.89 -17.14
N ASN A 589 -26.15 -5.34 -16.01
CA ASN A 589 -27.55 -5.02 -15.76
C ASN A 589 -27.70 -3.58 -15.22
N LYS A 590 -28.14 -2.68 -16.10
CA LYS A 590 -28.33 -1.25 -15.82
C LYS A 590 -29.52 -0.93 -14.89
N GLU A 591 -30.37 -1.90 -14.55
CA GLU A 591 -31.47 -1.70 -13.60
C GLU A 591 -31.02 -1.71 -12.13
N ARG A 592 -29.79 -2.17 -11.85
CA ARG A 592 -29.24 -2.17 -10.49
C ARG A 592 -28.82 -0.76 -10.07
N ALA A 593 -29.03 -0.42 -8.80
CA ALA A 593 -28.59 0.86 -8.26
C ALA A 593 -27.06 0.87 -8.10
N ILE A 594 -26.41 1.92 -8.61
CA ILE A 594 -24.95 2.03 -8.64
C ILE A 594 -24.33 2.12 -7.23
N ASP A 595 -25.09 2.61 -6.25
CA ASP A 595 -24.66 2.85 -4.87
C ASP A 595 -25.12 1.76 -3.89
N LEU A 596 -25.75 0.67 -4.35
CA LEU A 596 -26.33 -0.36 -3.49
C LEU A 596 -25.56 -1.69 -3.57
N LEU A 597 -25.03 -2.13 -2.43
CA LEU A 597 -24.43 -3.46 -2.26
C LEU A 597 -25.51 -4.46 -1.84
N GLU A 598 -25.93 -5.30 -2.77
CA GLU A 598 -26.96 -6.32 -2.61
C GLU A 598 -26.39 -7.61 -1.98
N LYS A 599 -27.30 -8.47 -1.50
CA LYS A 599 -26.93 -9.73 -0.84
C LYS A 599 -26.03 -10.61 -1.71
N ASP A 600 -26.21 -10.63 -3.02
CA ASP A 600 -25.39 -11.45 -3.93
C ASP A 600 -24.02 -10.84 -4.25
N ASN A 601 -23.74 -9.59 -3.83
CA ASN A 601 -22.40 -8.99 -3.92
C ASN A 601 -21.46 -9.47 -2.82
N PHE A 602 -22.03 -9.88 -1.70
CA PHE A 602 -21.26 -10.45 -0.60
C PHE A 602 -21.22 -11.97 -0.77
N ASN A 603 -20.03 -12.53 -0.87
CA ASN A 603 -19.84 -13.97 -1.04
C ASN A 603 -20.13 -14.73 0.26
N PHE A 604 -21.41 -14.84 0.65
CA PHE A 604 -21.87 -15.53 1.86
C PHE A 604 -21.64 -17.05 1.83
N LYS A 605 -21.11 -17.58 0.73
CA LYS A 605 -20.79 -19.00 0.55
C LYS A 605 -19.48 -19.39 1.24
N VAL A 606 -19.34 -19.11 2.54
CA VAL A 606 -18.40 -19.85 3.41
C VAL A 606 -19.03 -21.17 3.89
N SER A 607 -20.26 -21.48 3.46
CA SER A 607 -20.91 -22.78 3.69
C SER A 607 -21.29 -23.55 2.42
N ALA A 608 -21.01 -23.04 1.23
CA ALA A 608 -20.88 -23.99 0.12
C ALA A 608 -19.53 -24.66 0.37
N LYS A 609 -19.53 -25.95 0.73
CA LYS A 609 -18.35 -26.79 0.48
C LYS A 609 -17.80 -26.33 -0.86
N PHE A 610 -16.56 -25.85 -0.89
CA PHE A 610 -15.88 -25.72 -2.16
C PHE A 610 -15.98 -27.07 -2.82
N ASP A 611 -16.84 -27.15 -3.84
CA ASP A 611 -17.08 -28.39 -4.54
C ASP A 611 -15.92 -28.55 -5.51
N LEU A 612 -14.82 -29.04 -4.94
CA LEU A 612 -13.62 -29.34 -5.69
C LEU A 612 -13.98 -30.25 -6.87
N GLU A 613 -14.91 -31.19 -6.72
CA GLU A 613 -15.30 -32.08 -7.81
C GLU A 613 -16.06 -31.35 -8.92
N GLU A 614 -16.91 -30.37 -8.60
CA GLU A 614 -17.53 -29.51 -9.62
C GLU A 614 -16.47 -28.75 -10.42
N LYS A 615 -15.51 -28.11 -9.75
CA LYS A 615 -14.43 -27.36 -10.39
C LYS A 615 -13.46 -28.25 -11.18
N LEU A 616 -13.11 -29.43 -10.65
CA LEU A 616 -12.22 -30.39 -11.32
C LEU A 616 -12.88 -31.04 -12.54
N LYS A 617 -14.21 -31.21 -12.56
CA LYS A 617 -14.96 -31.70 -13.75
C LYS A 617 -14.84 -30.77 -14.96
N GLU A 618 -14.65 -29.47 -14.73
CA GLU A 618 -14.47 -28.52 -15.83
C GLU A 618 -13.10 -28.63 -16.49
N ILE A 619 -12.10 -29.11 -15.73
CA ILE A 619 -10.72 -29.31 -16.18
C ILE A 619 -10.61 -30.63 -16.95
N ILE A 620 -10.13 -30.54 -18.18
CA ILE A 620 -9.88 -31.71 -19.05
C ILE A 620 -8.51 -32.29 -18.68
N GLY A 621 -8.38 -33.62 -18.62
CA GLY A 621 -7.10 -34.31 -18.31
C GLY A 621 -6.52 -34.00 -16.94
N LEU A 622 -5.18 -34.05 -16.82
CA LEU A 622 -4.40 -33.78 -15.60
C LEU A 622 -4.79 -34.62 -14.36
N GLU A 623 -4.98 -35.94 -14.52
CA GLU A 623 -5.50 -36.77 -13.43
C GLU A 623 -4.56 -36.81 -12.21
N GLU A 624 -3.23 -36.83 -12.42
CA GLU A 624 -2.26 -36.76 -11.32
C GLU A 624 -2.38 -35.46 -10.50
N VAL A 625 -2.53 -34.32 -11.18
CA VAL A 625 -2.74 -33.02 -10.52
C VAL A 625 -4.10 -32.98 -9.81
N LYS A 626 -5.15 -33.55 -10.40
CA LYS A 626 -6.47 -33.67 -9.77
C LYS A 626 -6.41 -34.51 -8.50
N GLU A 627 -5.73 -35.65 -8.52
CA GLU A 627 -5.52 -36.49 -7.34
C GLU A 627 -4.70 -35.77 -6.28
N PHE A 628 -3.64 -35.06 -6.67
CA PHE A 628 -2.86 -34.21 -5.77
C PHE A 628 -3.77 -33.19 -5.07
N LEU A 629 -4.58 -32.42 -5.81
CA LEU A 629 -5.50 -31.43 -5.23
C LEU A 629 -6.55 -32.08 -4.32
N ARG A 630 -7.12 -33.22 -4.71
CA ARG A 630 -8.04 -33.99 -3.85
C ARG A 630 -7.38 -34.43 -2.55
N SER A 631 -6.11 -34.83 -2.61
CA SER A 631 -5.34 -35.23 -1.43
C SER A 631 -5.14 -34.04 -0.47
N GLN A 632 -4.75 -32.87 -0.99
CA GLN A 632 -4.53 -31.67 -0.20
C GLN A 632 -5.83 -31.17 0.42
N TYR A 633 -6.90 -31.13 -0.37
CA TYR A 633 -8.24 -30.79 0.12
C TYR A 633 -8.68 -31.71 1.26
N LYS A 634 -8.54 -33.04 1.11
CA LYS A 634 -8.89 -34.01 2.16
C LYS A 634 -8.05 -33.82 3.42
N LEU A 635 -6.75 -33.54 3.28
CA LEU A 635 -5.86 -33.28 4.41
C LEU A 635 -6.28 -32.02 5.19
N ILE A 636 -6.56 -30.93 4.48
CA ILE A 636 -7.03 -29.67 5.08
C ILE A 636 -8.38 -29.89 5.79
N VAL A 637 -9.35 -30.53 5.12
CA VAL A 637 -10.66 -30.86 5.73
C VAL A 637 -10.49 -31.74 6.98
N ALA A 638 -9.57 -32.70 6.97
CA ALA A 638 -9.28 -33.53 8.14
C ALA A 638 -8.69 -32.73 9.29
N GLN A 639 -7.81 -31.75 9.01
CA GLN A 639 -7.28 -30.84 10.03
C GLN A 639 -8.35 -29.91 10.60
N GLU A 640 -9.22 -29.35 9.76
CA GLU A 640 -10.36 -28.54 10.21
C GLU A 640 -11.29 -29.36 11.11
N LYS A 641 -11.59 -30.61 10.74
CA LYS A 641 -12.37 -31.52 11.59
C LYS A 641 -11.69 -31.73 12.94
N ARG A 642 -10.38 -31.99 12.98
CA ARG A 642 -9.61 -32.15 14.24
C ARG A 642 -9.65 -30.88 15.10
N LYS A 643 -9.47 -29.71 14.49
CA LYS A 643 -9.58 -28.40 15.16
C LYS A 643 -10.99 -28.17 15.72
N SER A 644 -12.03 -28.51 14.96
CA SER A 644 -13.43 -28.34 15.39
C SER A 644 -13.83 -29.19 16.60
N VAL A 645 -13.09 -30.27 16.88
CA VAL A 645 -13.29 -31.12 18.06
C VAL A 645 -12.20 -30.92 19.13
N GLY A 646 -11.40 -29.86 19.04
CA GLY A 646 -10.40 -29.49 20.05
C GLY A 646 -9.13 -30.36 20.08
N VAL A 647 -8.88 -31.19 19.07
CA VAL A 647 -7.67 -32.00 18.98
C VAL A 647 -6.53 -31.16 18.41
N ASN A 648 -5.68 -30.62 19.29
CA ASN A 648 -4.49 -29.86 18.92
C ASN A 648 -3.36 -30.78 18.45
N THR A 649 -3.25 -30.99 17.13
CA THR A 649 -2.06 -31.60 16.51
C THR A 649 -1.05 -30.50 16.15
N LYS A 650 0.19 -30.58 16.65
CA LYS A 650 1.33 -29.69 16.30
C LYS A 650 1.89 -29.92 14.88
N ILE A 651 1.03 -30.21 13.90
CA ILE A 651 1.47 -30.41 12.52
C ILE A 651 1.07 -29.15 11.75
N GLU A 652 1.98 -28.17 11.70
CA GLU A 652 1.89 -27.08 10.75
C GLU A 652 2.31 -27.63 9.39
N GLN A 653 1.37 -27.76 8.46
CA GLN A 653 1.68 -28.17 7.09
C GLN A 653 2.13 -26.94 6.29
N ASN A 654 3.32 -27.02 5.72
CA ASN A 654 3.78 -26.07 4.72
C ASN A 654 3.06 -26.37 3.39
N LEU A 655 2.35 -25.37 2.86
CA LEU A 655 1.50 -25.49 1.68
C LEU A 655 2.15 -24.95 0.40
N ASN A 656 3.43 -24.56 0.45
CA ASN A 656 4.15 -24.11 -0.73
C ASN A 656 4.35 -25.27 -1.72
N MET A 657 4.19 -24.98 -3.00
CA MET A 657 4.10 -25.99 -4.06
C MET A 657 5.12 -25.77 -5.18
N ILE A 658 5.45 -26.85 -5.87
CA ILE A 658 6.28 -26.87 -7.07
C ILE A 658 5.48 -27.49 -8.21
N PHE A 659 5.27 -26.72 -9.27
CA PHE A 659 4.54 -27.12 -10.47
C PHE A 659 5.53 -27.35 -11.61
N ALA A 660 5.88 -28.62 -11.83
CA ALA A 660 6.86 -29.02 -12.84
C ALA A 660 6.16 -29.56 -14.10
N GLY A 661 6.47 -29.02 -15.28
CA GLY A 661 5.98 -29.59 -16.55
C GLY A 661 6.14 -28.64 -17.74
N ASN A 662 5.79 -29.10 -18.93
CA ASN A 662 5.98 -28.35 -20.18
C ASN A 662 5.09 -27.09 -20.29
N PRO A 663 5.36 -26.16 -21.22
CA PRO A 663 4.52 -24.99 -21.41
C PRO A 663 3.09 -25.37 -21.81
N GLY A 664 2.11 -24.62 -21.32
CA GLY A 664 0.71 -24.80 -21.72
C GLY A 664 0.01 -26.03 -21.13
N THR A 665 0.62 -26.75 -20.18
CA THR A 665 0.00 -27.86 -19.44
C THR A 665 -1.04 -27.40 -18.40
N GLY A 666 -1.16 -26.09 -18.13
CA GLY A 666 -2.21 -25.54 -17.27
C GLY A 666 -1.76 -25.14 -15.86
N LYS A 667 -0.45 -25.09 -15.58
CA LYS A 667 0.14 -24.67 -14.30
C LYS A 667 -0.51 -23.43 -13.67
N THR A 668 -0.57 -22.33 -14.42
CA THR A 668 -1.20 -21.08 -13.97
C THR A 668 -2.70 -21.21 -13.70
N SER A 669 -3.41 -22.04 -14.49
CA SER A 669 -4.85 -22.26 -14.31
C SER A 669 -5.14 -23.05 -13.03
N ILE A 670 -4.31 -24.06 -12.74
CA ILE A 670 -4.38 -24.81 -11.47
C ILE A 670 -3.96 -23.92 -10.29
N ALA A 671 -2.96 -23.06 -10.43
CA ALA A 671 -2.57 -22.13 -9.36
C ALA A 671 -3.72 -21.21 -8.95
N ARG A 672 -4.52 -20.76 -9.93
CA ARG A 672 -5.74 -19.99 -9.68
C ARG A 672 -6.81 -20.80 -8.94
N LEU A 673 -7.01 -22.06 -9.34
CA LEU A 673 -7.92 -22.96 -8.64
C LEU A 673 -7.48 -23.23 -7.19
N VAL A 674 -6.18 -23.39 -6.95
CA VAL A 674 -5.60 -23.53 -5.60
C VAL A 674 -5.88 -22.29 -4.76
N ALA A 675 -5.67 -21.08 -5.32
CA ALA A 675 -5.98 -19.84 -4.63
C ALA A 675 -7.47 -19.74 -4.25
N GLU A 676 -8.38 -20.07 -5.19
CA GLU A 676 -9.83 -20.13 -4.94
C GLU A 676 -10.17 -21.16 -3.86
N MET A 677 -9.62 -22.37 -3.95
CA MET A 677 -9.84 -23.46 -2.99
C MET A 677 -9.41 -23.03 -1.58
N LEU A 678 -8.17 -22.57 -1.41
CA LEU A 678 -7.63 -22.23 -0.10
C LEU A 678 -8.30 -20.99 0.51
N ASN A 679 -8.75 -20.05 -0.31
CA ASN A 679 -9.57 -18.92 0.16
C ASN A 679 -10.96 -19.37 0.62
N SER A 680 -11.64 -20.22 -0.16
CA SER A 680 -12.97 -20.72 0.20
C SER A 680 -12.96 -21.58 1.49
N MET A 681 -11.82 -22.18 1.82
CA MET A 681 -11.57 -22.92 3.05
C MET A 681 -11.07 -22.02 4.21
N GLY A 682 -10.98 -20.70 4.02
CA GLY A 682 -10.54 -19.77 5.08
C GLY A 682 -9.05 -19.91 5.46
N LEU A 683 -8.24 -20.52 4.58
CA LEU A 683 -6.78 -20.57 4.75
C LEU A 683 -6.11 -19.30 4.24
N LEU A 684 -6.63 -18.70 3.15
CA LEU A 684 -6.14 -17.44 2.58
C LEU A 684 -7.09 -16.27 2.91
N LYS A 685 -6.54 -15.13 3.36
CA LYS A 685 -7.32 -13.94 3.76
C LYS A 685 -8.02 -13.26 2.56
N VAL A 686 -7.38 -13.26 1.39
CA VAL A 686 -7.81 -12.56 0.17
C VAL A 686 -8.06 -13.54 -0.97
N GLY A 687 -7.17 -14.53 -1.16
CA GLY A 687 -7.30 -15.51 -2.24
C GLY A 687 -6.86 -15.03 -3.62
N GLN A 688 -6.18 -13.88 -3.71
CA GLN A 688 -5.61 -13.37 -4.95
C GLN A 688 -4.45 -14.25 -5.44
N LEU A 689 -4.27 -14.31 -6.76
CA LEU A 689 -3.11 -14.94 -7.41
C LEU A 689 -2.25 -13.83 -8.02
N VAL A 690 -1.02 -13.66 -7.52
CA VAL A 690 -0.02 -12.75 -8.10
C VAL A 690 0.92 -13.57 -8.98
N GLU A 691 0.81 -13.39 -10.28
CA GLU A 691 1.64 -14.06 -11.29
C GLU A 691 2.87 -13.19 -11.60
N THR A 692 4.05 -13.80 -11.62
CA THR A 692 5.32 -13.09 -11.81
C THR A 692 6.41 -14.00 -12.41
N ASP A 693 7.48 -13.41 -12.92
CA ASP A 693 8.69 -14.11 -13.40
C ASP A 693 9.96 -13.46 -12.83
N ARG A 694 11.13 -13.93 -13.24
CA ARG A 694 12.44 -13.41 -12.82
C ARG A 694 12.59 -11.90 -12.93
N SER A 695 12.08 -11.27 -13.99
CA SER A 695 12.28 -9.83 -14.25
C SER A 695 11.71 -8.92 -13.14
N SER A 696 10.73 -9.45 -12.40
CA SER A 696 10.09 -8.75 -11.29
C SER A 696 10.88 -8.83 -9.99
N PHE A 697 11.89 -9.69 -9.89
CA PHE A 697 12.70 -9.86 -8.68
C PHE A 697 14.08 -9.20 -8.78
N VAL A 698 14.69 -9.21 -9.96
CA VAL A 698 16.09 -8.76 -10.15
C VAL A 698 16.18 -7.29 -10.58
N SER A 699 17.20 -6.58 -10.09
CA SER A 699 17.64 -5.25 -10.54
C SER A 699 19.15 -5.25 -10.80
N ASP A 700 19.60 -4.52 -11.83
CA ASP A 700 21.03 -4.35 -12.13
C ASP A 700 21.71 -3.37 -11.15
N ILE A 701 20.92 -2.70 -10.29
CA ILE A 701 21.41 -1.74 -9.28
C ILE A 701 21.73 -2.51 -7.97
N PRO A 702 22.97 -2.42 -7.44
CA PRO A 702 23.36 -3.11 -6.22
C PRO A 702 22.44 -2.79 -5.02
N GLY A 703 21.92 -3.83 -4.35
CA GLY A 703 21.06 -3.71 -3.17
C GLY A 703 19.57 -3.47 -3.44
N GLU A 704 19.17 -3.23 -4.70
CA GLU A 704 17.74 -3.06 -5.04
C GLU A 704 16.99 -4.39 -5.21
N THR A 705 17.68 -5.48 -5.55
CA THR A 705 17.07 -6.80 -5.78
C THR A 705 16.30 -7.29 -4.56
N SER A 706 16.87 -7.14 -3.36
CA SER A 706 16.20 -7.46 -2.10
C SER A 706 14.89 -6.65 -1.92
N LYS A 707 14.93 -5.33 -2.18
CA LYS A 707 13.76 -4.45 -2.05
C LYS A 707 12.66 -4.78 -3.06
N LYS A 708 13.05 -5.02 -4.31
CA LYS A 708 12.14 -5.37 -5.41
C LYS A 708 11.47 -6.73 -5.16
N THR A 709 12.23 -7.69 -4.62
CA THR A 709 11.71 -8.99 -4.18
C THR A 709 10.69 -8.84 -3.06
N GLU A 710 10.97 -7.99 -2.08
CA GLU A 710 10.06 -7.72 -0.96
C GLU A 710 8.77 -7.02 -1.40
N GLU A 711 8.86 -6.00 -2.25
CA GLU A 711 7.70 -5.31 -2.84
C GLU A 711 6.83 -6.30 -3.59
N LYS A 712 7.43 -7.13 -4.45
CA LYS A 712 6.69 -8.11 -5.24
C LYS A 712 6.05 -9.20 -4.39
N PHE A 713 6.72 -9.65 -3.34
CA PHE A 713 6.17 -10.62 -2.40
C PHE A 713 4.99 -10.04 -1.60
N LYS A 714 5.10 -8.78 -1.16
CA LYS A 714 4.06 -8.09 -0.40
C LYS A 714 2.76 -7.91 -1.19
N GLU A 715 2.83 -7.79 -2.51
CA GLU A 715 1.63 -7.81 -3.37
C GLU A 715 0.79 -9.08 -3.17
N ALA A 716 1.41 -10.21 -2.82
CA ALA A 716 0.74 -11.50 -2.65
C ALA A 716 0.20 -11.75 -1.23
N LEU A 717 0.34 -10.80 -0.28
CA LEU A 717 -0.14 -10.95 1.10
C LEU A 717 -1.63 -11.35 1.14
N GLY A 718 -1.93 -12.42 1.89
CA GLY A 718 -3.27 -13.01 1.98
C GLY A 718 -3.68 -13.87 0.79
N GLY A 719 -2.79 -14.14 -0.17
CA GLY A 719 -3.05 -14.87 -1.41
C GLY A 719 -1.93 -15.85 -1.78
N VAL A 720 -1.76 -16.06 -3.07
CA VAL A 720 -0.78 -16.97 -3.67
C VAL A 720 0.19 -16.18 -4.55
N LEU A 721 1.49 -16.35 -4.32
CA LEU A 721 2.56 -15.85 -5.21
C LEU A 721 2.97 -16.97 -6.16
N PHE A 722 2.71 -16.80 -7.45
CA PHE A 722 3.07 -17.74 -8.50
C PHE A 722 4.26 -17.21 -9.31
N ILE A 723 5.38 -17.92 -9.24
CA ILE A 723 6.62 -17.56 -9.95
C ILE A 723 6.81 -18.53 -11.12
N ASP A 724 6.60 -18.05 -12.34
CA ASP A 724 6.83 -18.82 -13.56
C ASP A 724 8.30 -18.81 -13.96
N GLU A 725 8.75 -19.90 -14.58
CA GLU A 725 10.15 -20.18 -14.93
C GLU A 725 11.13 -19.87 -13.76
N ALA A 726 10.76 -20.28 -12.55
CA ALA A 726 11.48 -19.93 -11.31
C ALA A 726 12.96 -20.36 -11.33
N TYR A 727 13.29 -21.44 -12.04
CA TYR A 727 14.67 -21.92 -12.21
C TYR A 727 15.61 -20.85 -12.78
N THR A 728 15.08 -19.89 -13.55
CA THR A 728 15.88 -18.80 -14.13
C THR A 728 16.51 -17.90 -13.06
N LEU A 729 15.97 -17.85 -11.83
CA LEU A 729 16.55 -17.10 -10.71
C LEU A 729 17.90 -17.68 -10.26
N ALA A 730 18.21 -18.94 -10.54
CA ALA A 730 19.46 -19.54 -10.08
C ALA A 730 20.68 -19.26 -10.99
N ASN A 731 20.47 -18.62 -12.15
CA ASN A 731 21.47 -18.51 -13.21
C ASN A 731 22.66 -17.58 -12.87
N ASP A 732 22.51 -16.65 -11.93
CA ASP A 732 23.51 -15.64 -11.59
C ASP A 732 23.46 -15.21 -10.12
N SER A 733 24.42 -14.39 -9.70
CA SER A 733 24.52 -13.92 -8.31
C SER A 733 23.35 -13.04 -7.88
N ILE A 734 22.80 -12.23 -8.80
CA ILE A 734 21.67 -11.33 -8.53
C ILE A 734 20.40 -12.15 -8.26
N GLY A 735 20.12 -13.15 -9.10
CA GLY A 735 18.97 -14.02 -8.88
C GLY A 735 19.09 -14.87 -7.60
N ARG A 736 20.30 -15.25 -7.18
CA ARG A 736 20.52 -15.92 -5.88
C ARG A 736 20.20 -15.01 -4.68
N GLU A 737 20.53 -13.72 -4.74
CA GLU A 737 20.12 -12.73 -3.72
C GLU A 737 18.59 -12.66 -3.60
N ALA A 738 17.88 -12.68 -4.74
CA ALA A 738 16.41 -12.73 -4.75
C ALA A 738 15.87 -14.02 -4.11
N ILE A 739 16.50 -15.18 -4.37
CA ILE A 739 16.10 -16.47 -3.74
C ILE A 739 16.28 -16.41 -2.21
N GLU A 740 17.40 -15.88 -1.72
CA GLU A 740 17.65 -15.74 -0.28
C GLU A 740 16.62 -14.84 0.40
N THR A 741 16.31 -13.70 -0.24
CA THR A 741 15.28 -12.77 0.23
C THR A 741 13.91 -13.42 0.22
N LEU A 742 13.55 -14.11 -0.86
CA LEU A 742 12.29 -14.83 -0.99
C LEU A 742 12.12 -15.91 0.08
N LEU A 743 13.18 -16.70 0.35
CA LEU A 743 13.16 -17.73 1.40
C LEU A 743 12.93 -17.15 2.79
N LYS A 744 13.55 -16.00 3.09
CA LYS A 744 13.32 -15.29 4.35
C LYS A 744 11.87 -14.82 4.47
N LEU A 745 11.32 -14.22 3.42
CA LEU A 745 9.94 -13.74 3.40
C LEU A 745 8.92 -14.89 3.51
N ILE A 746 9.21 -16.04 2.92
CA ILE A 746 8.39 -17.25 3.07
C ILE A 746 8.31 -17.69 4.54
N GLU A 747 9.40 -17.57 5.30
CA GLU A 747 9.38 -17.91 6.73
C GLU A 747 8.59 -16.88 7.54
N ASP A 748 8.89 -15.60 7.34
CA ASP A 748 8.26 -14.48 8.06
C ASP A 748 6.73 -14.42 7.80
N TYR A 749 6.29 -14.82 6.61
CA TYR A 749 4.88 -14.76 6.16
C TYR A 749 4.27 -16.12 5.82
N SER A 750 4.78 -17.21 6.39
CA SER A 750 4.35 -18.61 6.12
C SER A 750 2.85 -18.89 6.30
N ARG A 751 2.13 -18.04 7.05
CA ARG A 751 0.68 -18.14 7.28
C ARG A 751 -0.16 -17.18 6.42
N GLU A 752 0.49 -16.31 5.66
CA GLU A 752 -0.16 -15.22 4.93
C GLU A 752 -0.03 -15.36 3.42
N VAL A 753 1.08 -15.95 2.96
CA VAL A 753 1.39 -16.12 1.53
C VAL A 753 1.72 -17.58 1.27
N ILE A 754 1.14 -18.14 0.22
CA ILE A 754 1.55 -19.44 -0.31
C ILE A 754 2.32 -19.20 -1.60
N VAL A 755 3.52 -19.77 -1.70
CA VAL A 755 4.36 -19.62 -2.88
C VAL A 755 4.27 -20.88 -3.74
N ILE A 756 4.04 -20.68 -5.04
CA ILE A 756 4.06 -21.72 -6.06
C ILE A 756 5.18 -21.41 -7.04
N LEU A 757 6.17 -22.29 -7.13
CA LEU A 757 7.23 -22.19 -8.12
C LEU A 757 6.88 -23.06 -9.32
N ALA A 758 6.95 -22.50 -10.52
CA ALA A 758 6.66 -23.22 -11.75
C ALA A 758 7.86 -23.23 -12.70
N GLY A 759 8.02 -24.34 -13.44
CA GLY A 759 9.09 -24.48 -14.41
C GLY A 759 9.06 -25.83 -15.12
N TYR A 760 10.08 -26.07 -15.94
CA TYR A 760 10.33 -27.36 -16.56
C TYR A 760 10.89 -28.36 -15.54
N GLU A 761 10.59 -29.63 -15.73
CA GLU A 761 10.87 -30.66 -14.73
C GLU A 761 12.37 -30.78 -14.43
N GLU A 762 13.22 -30.96 -15.44
CA GLU A 762 14.67 -31.09 -15.27
C GLU A 762 15.30 -29.81 -14.70
N GLU A 763 14.87 -28.65 -15.16
CA GLU A 763 15.40 -27.34 -14.74
C GLU A 763 15.00 -27.02 -13.31
N MET A 764 13.79 -27.41 -12.89
CA MET A 764 13.36 -27.28 -11.50
C MET A 764 14.12 -28.25 -10.59
N GLU A 765 14.44 -29.47 -11.03
CA GLU A 765 15.31 -30.35 -10.24
C GLU A 765 16.68 -29.71 -10.00
N ASN A 766 17.31 -29.19 -11.06
CA ASN A 766 18.59 -28.48 -10.97
C ASN A 766 18.52 -27.21 -10.09
N PHE A 767 17.41 -26.47 -10.16
CA PHE A 767 17.18 -25.26 -9.34
C PHE A 767 17.24 -25.55 -7.83
N PHE A 768 16.70 -26.69 -7.40
CA PHE A 768 16.68 -27.09 -5.99
C PHE A 768 18.04 -27.57 -5.46
N ASP A 769 19.00 -27.84 -6.34
CA ASP A 769 20.37 -28.19 -5.95
C ASP A 769 21.25 -26.95 -5.69
N VAL A 770 20.78 -25.75 -6.07
CA VAL A 770 21.51 -24.49 -5.88
C VAL A 770 21.42 -23.98 -4.45
N ASN A 771 20.31 -24.25 -3.73
CA ASN A 771 20.15 -23.86 -2.33
C ASN A 771 19.41 -24.93 -1.52
N ILE A 772 20.11 -25.51 -0.54
CA ILE A 772 19.61 -26.56 0.38
C ILE A 772 18.32 -26.12 1.09
N GLY A 773 18.14 -24.80 1.32
CA GLY A 773 16.96 -24.25 1.96
C GLY A 773 15.66 -24.51 1.20
N LEU A 774 15.69 -24.56 -0.13
CA LEU A 774 14.48 -24.69 -0.97
C LEU A 774 13.71 -25.98 -0.71
N ARG A 775 14.38 -27.14 -0.62
CA ARG A 775 13.72 -28.46 -0.45
C ARG A 775 12.88 -28.54 0.83
N SER A 776 13.31 -27.86 1.89
CA SER A 776 12.56 -27.82 3.17
C SER A 776 11.36 -26.86 3.16
N ARG A 777 11.42 -25.78 2.36
CA ARG A 777 10.34 -24.77 2.27
C ARG A 777 9.29 -25.09 1.20
N PHE A 778 9.54 -26.05 0.31
CA PHE A 778 8.61 -26.46 -0.75
C PHE A 778 8.45 -28.00 -0.80
N PRO A 779 7.69 -28.60 0.13
CA PRO A 779 7.55 -30.05 0.22
C PRO A 779 6.55 -30.65 -0.78
N LEU A 780 5.71 -29.84 -1.42
CA LEU A 780 4.63 -30.31 -2.29
C LEU A 780 5.05 -30.20 -3.77
N TRP A 781 5.50 -31.31 -4.34
CA TRP A 781 5.85 -31.39 -5.77
C TRP A 781 4.72 -32.03 -6.56
N THR A 782 4.36 -31.45 -7.70
CA THR A 782 3.38 -32.04 -8.62
C THR A 782 3.83 -31.89 -10.08
N LYS A 783 3.71 -32.99 -10.82
CA LYS A 783 4.05 -33.08 -12.24
C LYS A 783 2.82 -32.77 -13.09
N PHE A 784 3.00 -31.91 -14.08
CA PHE A 784 2.01 -31.54 -15.08
C PHE A 784 2.38 -32.23 -16.39
N GLU A 785 1.75 -33.39 -16.63
CA GLU A 785 1.94 -34.14 -17.87
C GLU A 785 1.36 -33.42 -19.09
N ASP A 786 1.87 -33.80 -20.27
CA ASP A 786 1.35 -33.33 -21.54
C ASP A 786 -0.02 -33.93 -21.83
N TYR A 787 -0.91 -33.12 -22.39
CA TYR A 787 -2.27 -33.55 -22.74
C TYR A 787 -2.25 -34.54 -23.90
N ASN A 788 -3.05 -35.60 -23.80
CA ASN A 788 -3.20 -36.57 -24.88
C ASN A 788 -4.11 -36.03 -26.02
N PRO A 789 -4.12 -36.65 -27.22
CA PRO A 789 -4.88 -36.14 -28.36
C PRO A 789 -6.38 -35.96 -28.13
N ASN A 790 -6.99 -36.82 -27.31
CA ASN A 790 -8.42 -36.73 -27.01
C ASN A 790 -8.69 -35.54 -26.07
N GLU A 791 -7.82 -35.30 -25.08
CA GLU A 791 -7.89 -34.14 -24.20
C GLU A 791 -7.70 -32.83 -24.98
N LEU A 792 -6.73 -32.77 -25.88
CA LEU A 792 -6.50 -31.61 -26.77
C LEU A 792 -7.73 -31.31 -27.64
N LEU A 793 -8.38 -32.36 -28.17
CA LEU A 793 -9.61 -32.25 -28.94
C LEU A 793 -10.75 -31.69 -28.10
N GLU A 794 -10.96 -32.23 -26.89
CA GLU A 794 -12.00 -31.74 -25.97
C GLU A 794 -11.77 -30.27 -25.60
N MET A 795 -10.51 -29.88 -25.37
CA MET A 795 -10.16 -28.48 -25.09
C MET A 795 -10.48 -27.58 -26.27
N ALA A 796 -10.18 -28.03 -27.50
CA ALA A 796 -10.48 -27.28 -28.71
C ALA A 796 -11.99 -27.07 -28.88
N ILE A 797 -12.80 -28.12 -28.64
CA ILE A 797 -14.26 -28.05 -28.73
C ILE A 797 -14.83 -27.08 -27.71
N LYS A 798 -14.41 -27.19 -26.43
CA LYS A 798 -14.86 -26.26 -25.39
C LYS A 798 -14.52 -24.81 -25.74
N LEU A 799 -13.33 -24.54 -26.30
CA LEU A 799 -12.93 -23.19 -26.72
C LEU A 799 -13.74 -22.67 -27.92
N VAL A 800 -14.06 -23.53 -28.89
CA VAL A 800 -14.91 -23.21 -30.04
C VAL A 800 -16.32 -22.86 -29.56
N GLU A 801 -16.91 -23.67 -28.69
CA GLU A 801 -18.25 -23.46 -28.15
C GLU A 801 -18.34 -22.22 -27.27
N ALA A 802 -17.34 -21.98 -26.42
CA ALA A 802 -17.26 -20.78 -25.58
C ALA A 802 -17.19 -19.48 -26.40
N LYS A 803 -16.61 -19.53 -27.61
CA LYS A 803 -16.56 -18.40 -28.56
C LYS A 803 -17.84 -18.28 -29.42
N GLY A 804 -18.87 -19.10 -29.17
CA GLY A 804 -20.16 -19.04 -29.86
C GLY A 804 -20.22 -19.80 -31.19
N PHE A 805 -19.17 -20.58 -31.51
CA PHE A 805 -19.11 -21.40 -32.72
C PHE A 805 -19.53 -22.84 -32.44
N LYS A 806 -19.94 -23.57 -33.49
CA LYS A 806 -20.24 -25.00 -33.42
C LYS A 806 -19.42 -25.76 -34.44
N LEU A 807 -19.01 -26.97 -34.11
CA LEU A 807 -18.34 -27.87 -35.04
C LEU A 807 -19.37 -28.73 -35.79
N SER A 808 -19.23 -28.84 -37.11
CA SER A 808 -20.02 -29.81 -37.89
C SER A 808 -19.65 -31.26 -37.51
N LYS A 809 -20.58 -32.22 -37.70
CA LYS A 809 -20.33 -33.65 -37.42
C LYS A 809 -19.06 -34.18 -38.09
N ASN A 810 -18.85 -33.84 -39.37
CA ASN A 810 -17.65 -34.25 -40.11
C ASN A 810 -16.40 -33.45 -39.69
N GLY A 811 -16.58 -32.21 -39.21
CA GLY A 811 -15.50 -31.40 -38.66
C GLY A 811 -14.89 -32.02 -37.41
N TYR A 812 -15.68 -32.68 -36.56
CA TYR A 812 -15.19 -33.37 -35.36
C TYR A 812 -14.16 -34.44 -35.70
N SER A 813 -14.50 -35.32 -36.66
CA SER A 813 -13.61 -36.40 -37.09
C SER A 813 -12.31 -35.87 -37.70
N GLU A 814 -12.38 -34.81 -38.50
CA GLU A 814 -11.20 -34.18 -39.11
C GLU A 814 -10.31 -33.51 -38.04
N LEU A 815 -10.91 -32.79 -37.10
CA LEU A 815 -10.19 -32.12 -36.01
C LEU A 815 -9.48 -33.13 -35.10
N LYS A 816 -10.16 -34.25 -34.78
CA LYS A 816 -9.56 -35.36 -34.02
C LYS A 816 -8.34 -35.93 -34.72
N LYS A 817 -8.45 -36.19 -36.02
CA LYS A 817 -7.33 -36.70 -36.82
C LYS A 817 -6.14 -35.73 -36.79
N ASN A 818 -6.39 -34.43 -36.90
CA ASN A 818 -5.35 -33.42 -36.84
C ASN A 818 -4.65 -33.37 -35.47
N PHE A 819 -5.36 -33.46 -34.35
CA PHE A 819 -4.71 -33.47 -33.03
C PHE A 819 -3.91 -34.76 -32.77
N VAL A 820 -4.35 -35.91 -33.28
CA VAL A 820 -3.54 -37.14 -33.27
C VAL A 820 -2.27 -36.96 -34.09
N GLU A 821 -2.39 -36.44 -35.32
CA GLU A 821 -1.22 -36.15 -36.16
C GLU A 821 -0.29 -35.11 -35.52
N ILE A 822 -0.81 -34.06 -34.89
CA ILE A 822 0.00 -33.06 -34.19
C ILE A 822 0.73 -33.69 -33.01
N TYR A 823 0.05 -34.49 -32.18
CA TYR A 823 0.64 -35.14 -31.02
C TYR A 823 1.71 -36.16 -31.41
N GLU A 824 1.48 -36.98 -32.44
CA GLU A 824 2.45 -37.96 -32.94
C GLU A 824 3.69 -37.32 -33.57
N ASN A 825 3.57 -36.12 -34.13
CA ASN A 825 4.67 -35.39 -34.78
C ASN A 825 5.25 -34.22 -33.94
N ALA A 826 4.75 -33.98 -32.71
CA ALA A 826 5.14 -32.83 -31.87
C ALA A 826 6.40 -33.07 -31.01
N ASP A 827 7.09 -31.98 -30.68
CA ASP A 827 8.07 -31.89 -29.59
C ASP A 827 7.36 -31.83 -28.25
N ALA A 828 7.98 -32.35 -27.19
CA ALA A 828 7.51 -32.24 -25.79
C ALA A 828 7.15 -30.79 -25.39
N GLN A 829 7.68 -29.78 -26.09
CA GLN A 829 7.38 -28.36 -25.83
C GLN A 829 6.23 -27.75 -26.65
N SER A 830 5.62 -28.48 -27.58
CA SER A 830 4.69 -27.91 -28.59
C SER A 830 3.23 -28.39 -28.51
N GLY A 831 2.92 -29.35 -27.64
CA GLY A 831 1.68 -30.13 -27.72
C GLY A 831 0.48 -29.66 -26.90
N ASN A 832 0.58 -28.66 -26.01
CA ASN A 832 -0.42 -28.47 -24.95
C ASN A 832 -1.43 -27.32 -25.18
N GLY A 833 -2.17 -26.91 -24.14
CA GLY A 833 -3.31 -25.98 -24.24
C GLY A 833 -3.02 -24.62 -24.91
N ARG A 834 -1.77 -24.13 -24.87
CA ARG A 834 -1.35 -22.92 -25.61
C ARG A 834 -1.43 -23.15 -27.13
N MET A 835 -1.03 -24.32 -27.61
CA MET A 835 -1.15 -24.73 -29.02
C MET A 835 -2.62 -24.86 -29.42
N VAL A 836 -3.46 -25.47 -28.57
CA VAL A 836 -4.90 -25.59 -28.83
C VAL A 836 -5.57 -24.22 -28.98
N ARG A 837 -5.25 -23.25 -28.11
CA ARG A 837 -5.79 -21.89 -28.22
C ARG A 837 -5.43 -21.23 -29.55
N ASN A 838 -4.15 -21.27 -29.92
CA ASN A 838 -3.66 -20.74 -31.20
C ASN A 838 -4.33 -21.46 -32.38
N TYR A 839 -4.51 -22.78 -32.28
CA TYR A 839 -5.16 -23.58 -33.31
C TYR A 839 -6.62 -23.15 -33.50
N VAL A 840 -7.39 -23.01 -32.41
CA VAL A 840 -8.80 -22.57 -32.46
C VAL A 840 -8.94 -21.14 -33.01
N GLU A 841 -8.04 -20.24 -32.64
CA GLU A 841 -8.04 -18.87 -33.19
C GLU A 841 -7.83 -18.84 -34.70
N GLN A 842 -6.87 -19.63 -35.19
CA GLN A 842 -6.64 -19.77 -36.61
C GLN A 842 -7.81 -20.47 -37.32
N LEU A 843 -8.45 -21.43 -36.66
CA LEU A 843 -9.64 -22.12 -37.19
C LEU A 843 -10.82 -21.17 -37.38
N ILE A 844 -11.07 -20.29 -36.40
CA ILE A 844 -12.10 -19.25 -36.48
C ILE A 844 -11.75 -18.26 -37.61
N ARG A 845 -10.49 -17.84 -37.73
CA ARG A 845 -10.05 -16.95 -38.81
C ARG A 845 -10.32 -17.55 -40.20
N ASN A 846 -10.02 -18.83 -40.39
CA ASN A 846 -10.31 -19.52 -41.66
C ASN A 846 -11.81 -19.58 -41.95
N GLN A 847 -12.63 -19.80 -40.91
CA GLN A 847 -14.07 -19.78 -41.05
C GLN A 847 -14.60 -18.38 -41.42
N SER A 848 -14.05 -17.31 -40.85
CA SER A 848 -14.38 -15.93 -41.22
C SER A 848 -14.02 -15.63 -42.68
N ILE A 849 -12.86 -16.11 -43.16
CA ILE A 849 -12.45 -15.99 -44.57
C ILE A 849 -13.47 -16.71 -45.47
N ARG A 850 -13.86 -17.94 -45.11
CA ARG A 850 -14.88 -18.68 -45.86
C ARG A 850 -16.22 -17.94 -45.91
N ILE A 851 -16.65 -17.30 -44.82
CA ILE A 851 -17.88 -16.48 -44.81
C ILE A 851 -17.77 -15.27 -45.73
N ALA A 852 -16.61 -14.62 -45.77
CA ALA A 852 -16.39 -13.48 -46.64
C ALA A 852 -16.38 -13.85 -48.13
N GLU A 853 -15.91 -15.07 -48.46
CA GLU A 853 -15.70 -15.54 -49.84
C GLU A 853 -16.86 -16.35 -50.43
N SER A 854 -17.89 -16.69 -49.65
CA SER A 854 -18.98 -17.57 -50.09
C SER A 854 -20.34 -17.06 -49.61
N ASP A 855 -21.39 -17.26 -50.41
CA ASP A 855 -22.77 -17.06 -49.97
C ASP A 855 -23.17 -18.18 -49.00
N ILE A 856 -23.28 -17.85 -47.71
CA ILE A 856 -23.55 -18.81 -46.62
C ILE A 856 -24.87 -18.48 -45.95
N SER A 857 -25.65 -19.52 -45.62
CA SER A 857 -26.91 -19.37 -44.91
C SER A 857 -26.71 -18.87 -43.48
N VAL A 858 -27.70 -18.13 -42.94
CA VAL A 858 -27.67 -17.59 -41.56
C VAL A 858 -27.43 -18.69 -40.51
N TYR A 859 -27.90 -19.91 -40.75
CA TYR A 859 -27.73 -21.06 -39.85
C TYR A 859 -26.30 -21.65 -39.84
N GLU A 860 -25.49 -21.33 -40.84
CA GLU A 860 -24.11 -21.81 -40.99
C GLU A 860 -23.06 -20.75 -40.64
N MET A 861 -23.48 -19.51 -40.32
CA MET A 861 -22.59 -18.39 -40.00
C MET A 861 -21.70 -18.64 -38.77
N ASN A 862 -22.14 -19.49 -37.84
CA ASN A 862 -21.33 -19.87 -36.66
C ASN A 862 -20.86 -21.33 -36.73
N LEU A 863 -20.99 -22.00 -37.88
CA LEU A 863 -20.63 -23.40 -38.05
C LEU A 863 -19.23 -23.52 -38.67
N ILE A 864 -18.31 -24.18 -37.96
CA ILE A 864 -17.00 -24.59 -38.47
C ILE A 864 -17.12 -25.96 -39.13
N ASN A 865 -16.70 -26.05 -40.39
CA ASN A 865 -16.80 -27.29 -41.17
C ASN A 865 -15.43 -27.85 -41.56
N THR A 866 -15.44 -28.96 -42.30
CA THR A 866 -14.22 -29.65 -42.72
C THR A 866 -13.34 -28.81 -43.65
N LYS A 867 -13.90 -27.86 -44.41
CA LYS A 867 -13.11 -26.97 -45.27
C LYS A 867 -12.23 -26.03 -44.45
N ASP A 868 -12.74 -25.51 -43.34
CA ASP A 868 -12.00 -24.60 -42.44
C ASP A 868 -10.81 -25.31 -41.80
N ILE A 869 -11.03 -26.56 -41.36
CA ILE A 869 -10.01 -27.42 -40.73
C ILE A 869 -8.97 -27.87 -41.77
N LYS A 870 -9.41 -28.22 -43.00
CA LYS A 870 -8.50 -28.61 -44.09
C LYS A 870 -7.70 -27.43 -44.63
N ALA A 871 -8.26 -26.22 -44.62
CA ALA A 871 -7.52 -25.00 -44.96
C ALA A 871 -6.36 -24.75 -43.97
N MET A 872 -6.51 -25.10 -42.69
CA MET A 872 -5.39 -25.04 -41.73
C MET A 872 -4.25 -26.00 -42.12
N ASN A 873 -4.61 -27.20 -42.59
CA ASN A 873 -3.64 -28.17 -43.09
C ASN A 873 -3.02 -27.73 -44.42
N ALA A 874 -3.60 -26.80 -45.17
CA ALA A 874 -2.94 -26.18 -46.33
C ALA A 874 -1.97 -25.07 -45.91
N ILE A 875 -2.33 -24.29 -44.87
CA ILE A 875 -1.56 -23.15 -44.36
C ILE A 875 -0.33 -23.60 -43.53
N LYS A 876 -0.38 -24.73 -42.81
CA LYS A 876 0.80 -25.29 -42.11
C LYS A 876 1.93 -25.78 -43.05
N TYR A 877 1.65 -25.97 -44.34
CA TYR A 877 2.67 -26.27 -45.35
C TYR A 877 3.10 -25.06 -46.17
N ASP A 878 2.68 -23.86 -45.78
CA ASP A 878 3.07 -22.60 -46.42
C ASP A 878 3.97 -21.74 -45.51
N ASN A 879 4.84 -22.40 -44.73
CA ASN A 879 6.20 -21.89 -44.65
C ASN A 879 6.84 -22.27 -45.97
N HIS A 880 6.79 -21.39 -46.97
CA HIS A 880 7.44 -21.60 -48.25
C HIS A 880 8.96 -21.65 -48.02
N PHE A 881 9.49 -22.82 -47.61
CA PHE A 881 10.92 -23.07 -47.60
C PHE A 881 11.36 -23.12 -49.05
N ASP A 882 11.78 -21.95 -49.52
CA ASP A 882 12.35 -21.76 -50.84
C ASP A 882 13.78 -22.29 -50.83
N LEU A 883 13.89 -23.58 -51.16
CA LEU A 883 15.19 -24.25 -51.26
C LEU A 883 16.08 -23.53 -52.28
N GLU A 884 15.57 -23.10 -53.42
CA GLU A 884 16.38 -22.45 -54.45
C GLU A 884 16.95 -21.12 -53.95
N LYS A 885 16.17 -20.34 -53.20
CA LYS A 885 16.70 -19.15 -52.51
C LYS A 885 17.84 -19.48 -51.55
N ARG A 886 17.73 -20.57 -50.78
CA ARG A 886 18.80 -21.02 -49.86
C ARG A 886 20.01 -21.62 -50.58
N LEU A 887 19.80 -22.26 -51.73
CA LEU A 887 20.89 -22.78 -52.56
C LEU A 887 21.62 -21.67 -53.32
N ASN A 888 20.95 -20.56 -53.64
CA ASN A 888 21.59 -19.37 -54.18
C ASN A 888 22.54 -18.69 -53.17
N ASP A 889 22.31 -18.89 -51.86
CA ASP A 889 23.23 -18.45 -50.82
C ASP A 889 24.49 -19.34 -50.68
N LEU A 890 24.48 -20.55 -51.27
CA LEU A 890 25.65 -21.43 -51.36
C LEU A 890 26.44 -21.10 -52.63
N ILE A 891 27.66 -20.61 -52.44
CA ILE A 891 28.57 -20.22 -53.52
C ILE A 891 29.48 -21.39 -53.84
N GLY A 892 29.51 -21.79 -55.12
CA GLY A 892 30.18 -23.03 -55.58
C GLY A 892 29.44 -24.32 -55.18
N ASN A 893 30.03 -25.46 -55.55
CA ASN A 893 29.60 -26.81 -55.14
C ASN A 893 28.22 -27.29 -55.68
N GLU A 894 28.05 -27.27 -57.01
CA GLU A 894 26.80 -27.71 -57.68
C GLU A 894 26.39 -29.15 -57.34
N GLU A 895 27.35 -30.06 -57.15
CA GLU A 895 27.06 -31.44 -56.72
C GLU A 895 26.33 -31.49 -55.37
N LEU A 896 26.69 -30.60 -54.43
CA LEU A 896 26.04 -30.52 -53.12
C LEU A 896 24.66 -29.87 -53.20
N LYS A 897 24.48 -28.90 -54.10
CA LYS A 897 23.17 -28.30 -54.37
C LYS A 897 22.24 -29.35 -54.96
N ASP A 898 22.72 -30.15 -55.91
CA ASP A 898 21.95 -31.25 -56.50
C ASP A 898 21.64 -32.35 -55.49
N PHE A 899 22.57 -32.66 -54.57
CA PHE A 899 22.30 -33.52 -53.44
C PHE A 899 21.13 -33.00 -52.59
N LEU A 900 21.15 -31.71 -52.18
CA LEU A 900 20.07 -31.10 -51.40
C LEU A 900 18.75 -31.06 -52.16
N ARG A 901 18.76 -30.72 -53.46
CA ARG A 901 17.57 -30.81 -54.34
C ARG A 901 17.03 -32.23 -54.40
N GLY A 902 17.90 -33.22 -54.50
CA GLY A 902 17.55 -34.65 -54.50
C GLY A 902 16.87 -35.07 -53.19
N GLN A 903 17.45 -34.70 -52.05
CA GLN A 903 16.87 -34.97 -50.74
C GLN A 903 15.50 -34.28 -50.57
N TYR A 904 15.38 -33.01 -50.96
CA TYR A 904 14.12 -32.27 -50.93
C TYR A 904 13.03 -32.96 -51.75
N LYS A 905 13.35 -33.39 -52.99
CA LYS A 905 12.43 -34.11 -53.87
C LYS A 905 12.00 -35.46 -53.27
N LEU A 906 12.95 -36.23 -52.72
CA LEU A 906 12.67 -37.50 -52.05
C LEU A 906 11.72 -37.31 -50.86
N MET A 907 11.95 -36.29 -50.04
CA MET A 907 11.10 -35.98 -48.89
C MET A 907 9.71 -35.50 -49.30
N LYS A 908 9.61 -34.60 -50.29
CA LYS A 908 8.32 -34.16 -50.84
C LYS A 908 7.51 -35.31 -51.41
N ILE A 909 8.15 -36.26 -52.10
CA ILE A 909 7.47 -37.46 -52.61
C ILE A 909 7.06 -38.39 -51.47
N ARG A 910 7.90 -38.58 -50.44
CA ARG A 910 7.58 -39.38 -49.25
C ARG A 910 6.39 -38.79 -48.50
N GLU A 911 6.37 -37.47 -48.32
CA GLU A 911 5.28 -36.72 -47.72
C GLU A 911 3.99 -36.86 -48.55
N LYS A 912 4.08 -36.72 -49.88
CA LYS A 912 2.94 -36.92 -50.79
C LYS A 912 2.39 -38.34 -50.74
N ARG A 913 3.24 -39.37 -50.64
CA ARG A 913 2.84 -40.78 -50.50
C ARG A 913 2.20 -41.05 -49.12
N LYS A 914 2.74 -40.48 -48.04
CA LYS A 914 2.16 -40.54 -46.69
C LYS A 914 0.77 -39.89 -46.65
N LYS A 915 0.61 -38.72 -47.28
CA LYS A 915 -0.68 -38.02 -47.45
C LYS A 915 -1.72 -38.84 -48.23
N LEU A 916 -1.27 -39.70 -49.15
CA LEU A 916 -2.13 -40.60 -49.93
C LEU A 916 -2.34 -41.98 -49.26
N GLY A 917 -1.81 -42.21 -48.05
CA GLY A 917 -2.03 -43.44 -47.28
C GLY A 917 -1.19 -44.65 -47.72
N PHE A 918 -0.16 -44.47 -48.55
CA PHE A 918 0.76 -45.55 -48.90
C PHE A 918 1.77 -45.80 -47.76
N GLN A 919 1.96 -47.05 -47.35
CA GLN A 919 3.09 -47.44 -46.47
C GLN A 919 4.41 -47.32 -47.27
N VAL A 920 5.37 -46.56 -46.75
CA VAL A 920 6.67 -46.35 -47.40
C VAL A 920 7.80 -46.53 -46.39
N ASP A 921 8.30 -47.75 -46.26
CA ASP A 921 9.52 -48.09 -45.51
C ASP A 921 10.65 -48.54 -46.44
N LEU A 922 10.92 -47.76 -47.49
CA LEU A 922 12.04 -48.06 -48.39
C LEU A 922 13.40 -47.55 -47.87
N ASN A 923 13.43 -46.62 -46.90
CA ASN A 923 14.66 -46.10 -46.27
C ASN A 923 14.41 -45.85 -44.77
N LYS A 924 14.83 -46.80 -43.93
CA LYS A 924 14.64 -46.76 -42.47
C LYS A 924 15.53 -45.74 -41.76
N TYR A 925 16.70 -45.40 -42.30
CA TYR A 925 17.68 -44.51 -41.66
C TYR A 925 18.02 -43.30 -42.54
N MET A 926 18.04 -42.11 -41.92
CA MET A 926 18.41 -40.85 -42.57
C MET A 926 19.84 -40.40 -42.24
N ASN A 927 20.61 -41.25 -41.56
CA ASN A 927 21.95 -40.91 -41.09
C ASN A 927 22.94 -40.80 -42.27
N MET A 928 23.93 -39.93 -42.11
CA MET A 928 24.85 -39.57 -43.20
C MET A 928 26.31 -39.61 -42.78
N VAL A 929 27.19 -39.76 -43.76
CA VAL A 929 28.64 -39.65 -43.60
C VAL A 929 29.13 -38.46 -44.41
N PHE A 930 29.75 -37.49 -43.75
CA PHE A 930 30.26 -36.27 -44.38
C PHE A 930 31.79 -36.31 -44.44
N THR A 931 32.34 -36.49 -45.64
CA THR A 931 33.78 -36.55 -45.88
C THR A 931 34.33 -35.26 -46.49
N GLY A 932 35.60 -34.94 -46.27
CA GLY A 932 36.25 -33.74 -46.85
C GLY A 932 37.16 -32.99 -45.87
N GLU A 933 37.94 -32.04 -46.36
CA GLU A 933 38.84 -31.23 -45.51
C GLU A 933 38.08 -30.16 -44.71
N SER A 934 38.75 -29.53 -43.75
CA SER A 934 38.20 -28.42 -42.98
C SER A 934 37.90 -27.22 -43.89
N GLY A 935 36.84 -26.47 -43.56
CA GLY A 935 36.45 -25.27 -44.30
C GLY A 935 35.74 -25.50 -45.64
N THR A 936 35.38 -26.74 -45.99
CA THR A 936 34.68 -27.09 -47.25
C THR A 936 33.17 -26.83 -47.24
N GLY A 937 32.61 -26.26 -46.17
CA GLY A 937 31.18 -25.88 -46.10
C GLY A 937 30.23 -26.96 -45.54
N LYS A 938 30.76 -28.05 -44.97
CA LYS A 938 29.98 -29.12 -44.30
C LYS A 938 28.89 -28.60 -43.38
N LYS A 939 29.24 -27.65 -42.50
CA LYS A 939 28.32 -27.05 -41.55
C LYS A 939 27.21 -26.24 -42.22
N THR A 940 27.53 -25.50 -43.28
CA THR A 940 26.59 -24.69 -44.04
C THR A 940 25.55 -25.56 -44.74
N VAL A 941 25.99 -26.63 -45.41
CA VAL A 941 25.10 -27.61 -46.06
C VAL A 941 24.22 -28.31 -45.03
N LEU A 942 24.78 -28.70 -43.88
CA LEU A 942 24.03 -29.35 -42.83
C LEU A 942 22.98 -28.42 -42.19
N ASN A 943 23.28 -27.13 -42.05
CA ASN A 943 22.32 -26.14 -41.60
C ASN A 943 21.15 -26.02 -42.59
N ILE A 944 21.42 -25.90 -43.89
CA ILE A 944 20.35 -25.82 -44.91
C ILE A 944 19.50 -27.10 -44.90
N TYR A 945 20.15 -28.26 -44.79
CA TYR A 945 19.47 -29.55 -44.67
C TYR A 945 18.60 -29.63 -43.39
N SER A 946 19.09 -29.09 -42.27
CA SER A 946 18.35 -28.98 -41.01
C SER A 946 17.14 -28.03 -41.13
N GLU A 947 17.32 -26.85 -41.73
CA GLU A 947 16.20 -25.92 -42.00
C GLU A 947 15.13 -26.58 -42.87
N MET A 948 15.56 -27.32 -43.89
CA MET A 948 14.69 -28.07 -44.79
C MET A 948 13.88 -29.13 -44.03
N LEU A 949 14.55 -30.01 -43.27
CA LEU A 949 13.89 -31.04 -42.47
C LEU A 949 12.93 -30.45 -41.43
N TYR A 950 13.32 -29.34 -40.78
CA TYR A 950 12.49 -28.63 -39.83
C TYR A 950 11.24 -28.04 -40.49
N SER A 951 11.40 -27.41 -41.66
CA SER A 951 10.27 -26.86 -42.42
C SER A 951 9.26 -27.92 -42.88
N MET A 952 9.73 -29.16 -43.07
CA MET A 952 8.91 -30.32 -43.42
C MET A 952 8.35 -31.05 -42.19
N GLY A 953 8.66 -30.60 -40.98
CA GLY A 953 8.25 -31.24 -39.72
C GLY A 953 8.88 -32.61 -39.47
N ILE A 954 10.05 -32.89 -40.07
CA ILE A 954 10.78 -34.16 -39.89
C ILE A 954 11.67 -34.10 -38.65
N ILE A 955 12.25 -32.94 -38.35
CA ILE A 955 13.03 -32.69 -37.14
C ILE A 955 12.46 -31.52 -36.34
N LYS A 956 12.80 -31.52 -35.07
CA LYS A 956 12.24 -30.75 -33.96
C LYS A 956 12.94 -29.38 -33.79
N ALA A 957 14.23 -29.32 -34.12
CA ALA A 957 15.02 -28.11 -34.07
C ALA A 957 15.60 -27.72 -35.43
N LYS A 958 15.58 -26.43 -35.73
CA LYS A 958 16.19 -25.85 -36.92
C LYS A 958 17.72 -25.88 -36.89
N ASN A 959 18.32 -25.76 -35.69
CA ASN A 959 19.78 -25.70 -35.51
C ASN A 959 20.38 -27.10 -35.34
N ILE A 960 21.53 -27.33 -35.97
CA ILE A 960 22.31 -28.57 -35.78
C ILE A 960 23.04 -28.53 -34.43
N VAL A 961 23.24 -29.70 -33.83
CA VAL A 961 24.14 -29.88 -32.69
C VAL A 961 25.45 -30.44 -33.23
N GLN A 962 26.57 -29.80 -32.93
CA GLN A 962 27.90 -30.27 -33.32
C GLN A 962 28.67 -30.64 -32.07
N ILE A 963 29.22 -31.86 -32.04
CA ILE A 963 30.13 -32.35 -31.00
C ILE A 963 31.35 -32.89 -31.72
N ASP A 964 32.55 -32.53 -31.27
CA ASP A 964 33.76 -33.16 -31.80
C ASP A 964 34.19 -34.37 -30.94
N LYS A 965 35.08 -35.22 -31.47
CA LYS A 965 35.58 -36.38 -30.73
C LYS A 965 35.98 -36.07 -29.28
N TYR A 966 36.72 -34.99 -29.05
CA TYR A 966 37.33 -34.72 -27.75
C TYR A 966 36.27 -34.34 -26.73
N GLU A 967 35.29 -33.54 -27.14
CA GLU A 967 34.12 -33.20 -26.33
C GLU A 967 33.29 -34.44 -26.00
N PHE A 968 33.04 -35.29 -27.00
CA PHE A 968 32.30 -36.54 -26.81
C PHE A 968 33.02 -37.49 -25.83
N MET A 969 34.33 -37.64 -25.95
CA MET A 969 35.14 -38.46 -25.04
C MET A 969 35.26 -37.86 -23.64
N ALA A 970 35.33 -36.53 -23.50
CA ALA A 970 35.33 -35.88 -22.20
C ALA A 970 34.03 -36.15 -21.42
N MET A 971 32.88 -36.14 -22.11
CA MET A 971 31.59 -36.48 -21.51
C MET A 971 31.57 -37.94 -21.04
N ILE A 972 32.06 -38.87 -21.85
CA ILE A 972 32.17 -40.28 -21.49
C ILE A 972 33.10 -40.48 -20.29
N ASN A 973 34.25 -39.81 -20.27
CA ASN A 973 35.24 -39.90 -19.19
C ASN A 973 34.75 -39.27 -17.87
N SER A 974 33.79 -38.34 -17.94
CA SER A 974 33.11 -37.78 -16.76
C SER A 974 32.05 -38.71 -16.15
N GLY A 975 31.85 -39.89 -16.73
CA GLY A 975 30.91 -40.91 -16.22
C GLY A 975 29.55 -40.93 -16.91
N MET A 976 29.31 -40.12 -17.95
CA MET A 976 28.08 -40.21 -18.75
C MET A 976 28.11 -41.42 -19.69
N ASN A 977 26.97 -42.08 -19.84
CA ASN A 977 26.83 -43.16 -20.80
C ASN A 977 26.60 -42.60 -22.22
N VAL A 978 27.02 -43.35 -23.26
CA VAL A 978 26.88 -42.94 -24.66
C VAL A 978 25.40 -42.68 -25.02
N GLU A 979 24.51 -43.52 -24.51
CA GLU A 979 23.07 -43.38 -24.76
C GLU A 979 22.49 -42.09 -24.16
N ASP A 980 22.94 -41.67 -22.98
CA ASP A 980 22.49 -40.43 -22.33
C ASP A 980 23.00 -39.18 -23.08
N ILE A 981 24.23 -39.25 -23.60
CA ILE A 981 24.80 -38.18 -24.42
C ILE A 981 23.96 -38.03 -25.71
N LEU A 982 23.61 -39.14 -26.36
CA LEU A 982 22.86 -39.11 -27.61
C LEU A 982 21.36 -38.78 -27.41
N ASN A 983 20.74 -39.22 -26.30
CA ASN A 983 19.34 -38.96 -25.97
C ASN A 983 19.02 -37.45 -25.86
N LYS A 984 19.96 -36.65 -25.35
CA LYS A 984 19.83 -35.18 -25.26
C LYS A 984 19.68 -34.49 -26.62
N HIS A 985 19.97 -35.19 -27.72
CA HIS A 985 19.97 -34.65 -29.07
C HIS A 985 18.88 -35.25 -29.96
N VAL A 986 17.98 -36.06 -29.40
CA VAL A 986 16.81 -36.59 -30.11
C VAL A 986 15.94 -35.44 -30.64
N GLY A 987 15.47 -35.58 -31.88
CA GLY A 987 14.74 -34.56 -32.62
C GLY A 987 15.63 -33.55 -33.34
N LYS A 988 16.96 -33.60 -33.20
CA LYS A 988 17.89 -32.68 -33.86
C LYS A 988 18.74 -33.43 -34.89
N ILE A 989 19.48 -32.68 -35.70
CA ILE A 989 20.62 -33.23 -36.42
C ILE A 989 21.84 -33.17 -35.50
N LEU A 990 22.43 -34.33 -35.20
CA LEU A 990 23.66 -34.45 -34.43
C LEU A 990 24.84 -34.69 -35.38
N TYR A 991 25.75 -33.73 -35.47
CA TYR A 991 26.98 -33.82 -36.23
C TYR A 991 28.14 -34.17 -35.30
N ILE A 992 28.65 -35.39 -35.42
CA ILE A 992 29.83 -35.84 -34.66
C ILE A 992 31.05 -35.69 -35.58
N ASP A 993 31.84 -34.66 -35.32
CA ASP A 993 32.99 -34.29 -36.16
C ASP A 993 34.27 -35.05 -35.75
N LYS A 994 35.19 -35.21 -36.71
CA LYS A 994 36.44 -35.98 -36.56
C LYS A 994 36.22 -37.45 -36.14
N TRP A 995 35.12 -38.08 -36.56
CA TRP A 995 34.82 -39.49 -36.27
C TRP A 995 35.98 -40.42 -36.65
N ASN A 996 36.68 -40.11 -37.75
CA ASN A 996 37.84 -40.88 -38.21
C ASN A 996 39.02 -40.95 -37.21
N THR A 997 38.98 -40.17 -36.12
CA THR A 997 40.00 -40.16 -35.08
C THR A 997 39.62 -41.01 -33.85
N PHE A 998 38.41 -41.57 -33.80
CA PHE A 998 38.01 -42.51 -32.74
C PHE A 998 38.69 -43.87 -32.84
N PHE A 999 39.23 -44.20 -34.02
CA PHE A 999 39.97 -45.44 -34.23
C PHE A 999 41.25 -45.47 -33.39
N GLY A 1000 41.38 -46.50 -32.55
CA GLY A 1000 42.50 -46.68 -31.61
C GLY A 1000 42.19 -46.31 -30.16
N GLU A 1001 41.00 -45.78 -29.86
CA GLU A 1001 40.54 -45.58 -28.48
C GLU A 1001 40.14 -46.91 -27.83
N GLU A 1002 40.50 -47.12 -26.55
CA GLU A 1002 40.23 -48.37 -25.83
C GLU A 1002 38.73 -48.73 -25.81
N ARG A 1003 37.85 -47.73 -25.77
CA ARG A 1003 36.38 -47.88 -25.72
C ARG A 1003 35.69 -47.80 -27.09
N TYR A 1004 36.43 -47.79 -28.20
CA TYR A 1004 35.84 -47.60 -29.53
C TYR A 1004 34.72 -48.61 -29.86
N ASN A 1005 34.95 -49.89 -29.58
CA ASN A 1005 33.97 -50.94 -29.89
C ASN A 1005 32.69 -50.82 -29.04
N GLU A 1006 32.82 -50.37 -27.79
CA GLU A 1006 31.70 -50.11 -26.88
C GLU A 1006 30.86 -48.93 -27.40
N ILE A 1007 31.53 -47.81 -27.74
CA ILE A 1007 30.89 -46.62 -28.31
C ILE A 1007 30.13 -46.94 -29.60
N VAL A 1008 30.73 -47.73 -30.49
CA VAL A 1008 30.08 -48.14 -31.75
C VAL A 1008 28.87 -49.03 -31.47
N SER A 1009 28.98 -49.97 -30.53
CA SER A 1009 27.87 -50.84 -30.13
C SER A 1009 26.68 -50.05 -29.59
N ASP A 1010 26.94 -49.10 -28.69
CA ASP A 1010 25.90 -48.30 -28.07
C ASP A 1010 25.31 -47.26 -29.05
N LEU A 1011 26.12 -46.70 -29.95
CA LEU A 1011 25.62 -45.89 -31.06
C LEU A 1011 24.66 -46.68 -31.96
N ILE A 1012 25.00 -47.93 -32.29
CA ILE A 1012 24.13 -48.80 -33.09
C ILE A 1012 22.82 -49.09 -32.38
N LYS A 1013 22.86 -49.49 -31.10
CA LYS A 1013 21.66 -49.72 -30.28
C LYS A 1013 20.79 -48.47 -30.21
N PHE A 1014 21.39 -47.32 -29.98
CA PHE A 1014 20.69 -46.04 -29.92
C PHE A 1014 20.01 -45.71 -31.26
N ILE A 1015 20.69 -45.89 -32.39
CA ILE A 1015 20.11 -45.65 -33.73
C ILE A 1015 18.92 -46.58 -33.98
N ASP A 1016 18.99 -47.83 -33.54
CA ASP A 1016 17.88 -48.78 -33.71
C ASP A 1016 16.67 -48.43 -32.84
N ASN A 1017 16.91 -48.05 -31.58
CA ASN A 1017 15.88 -47.62 -30.63
C ASN A 1017 15.23 -46.29 -31.03
N ASN A 1018 15.97 -45.43 -31.74
CA ASN A 1018 15.54 -44.08 -32.13
C ASN A 1018 15.42 -43.91 -33.64
N SER A 1019 15.14 -44.99 -34.38
CA SER A 1019 14.97 -44.93 -35.83
C SER A 1019 13.90 -43.90 -36.22
N ASN A 1020 14.26 -42.97 -37.11
CA ASN A 1020 13.48 -41.79 -37.52
C ASN A 1020 13.26 -40.66 -36.49
N ARG A 1021 13.82 -40.75 -35.28
CA ARG A 1021 13.71 -39.69 -34.25
C ARG A 1021 14.94 -38.80 -34.15
N ILE A 1022 16.04 -39.17 -34.79
CA ILE A 1022 17.29 -38.41 -34.83
C ILE A 1022 17.98 -38.62 -36.19
N VAL A 1023 18.72 -37.60 -36.64
CA VAL A 1023 19.61 -37.72 -37.81
C VAL A 1023 21.03 -37.56 -37.32
N ILE A 1024 21.82 -38.63 -37.39
CA ILE A 1024 23.24 -38.60 -37.02
C ILE A 1024 24.07 -38.42 -38.27
N VAL A 1025 25.01 -37.48 -38.22
CA VAL A 1025 25.98 -37.24 -39.29
C VAL A 1025 27.39 -37.40 -38.74
N LEU A 1026 28.14 -38.36 -39.29
CA LEU A 1026 29.52 -38.61 -38.91
C LEU A 1026 30.47 -37.86 -39.86
N GLY A 1027 31.27 -36.97 -39.31
CA GLY A 1027 32.22 -36.15 -40.06
C GLY A 1027 33.65 -36.69 -40.02
N GLY A 1028 34.35 -36.70 -41.16
CA GLY A 1028 35.78 -37.06 -41.16
C GLY A 1028 36.49 -36.93 -42.50
N ILE A 1029 37.70 -37.49 -42.58
CA ILE A 1029 38.52 -37.56 -43.80
C ILE A 1029 38.13 -38.79 -44.63
N ARG A 1030 37.95 -38.63 -45.95
CA ARG A 1030 37.38 -39.65 -46.86
C ARG A 1030 38.01 -41.04 -46.76
N GLY A 1031 39.33 -41.13 -46.87
CA GLY A 1031 40.05 -42.42 -46.83
C GLY A 1031 39.79 -43.16 -45.52
N LYS A 1032 40.07 -42.50 -44.39
CA LYS A 1032 39.91 -43.09 -43.05
C LYS A 1032 38.46 -43.41 -42.69
N MET A 1033 37.50 -42.60 -43.12
CA MET A 1033 36.07 -42.87 -42.88
C MET A 1033 35.59 -44.10 -43.65
N LYS A 1034 36.04 -44.29 -44.90
CA LYS A 1034 35.72 -45.49 -45.69
C LYS A 1034 36.21 -46.74 -44.98
N ASP A 1035 37.45 -46.73 -44.50
CA ASP A 1035 38.02 -47.88 -43.79
C ASP A 1035 37.25 -48.20 -42.50
N LEU A 1036 36.71 -47.19 -41.80
CA LEU A 1036 36.01 -47.40 -40.52
C LEU A 1036 34.55 -47.83 -40.65
N ILE A 1037 33.82 -47.22 -41.59
CA ILE A 1037 32.38 -47.45 -41.72
C ILE A 1037 32.12 -48.67 -42.59
N LEU A 1038 32.89 -48.87 -43.67
CA LEU A 1038 32.65 -49.99 -44.59
C LEU A 1038 33.11 -51.34 -44.02
N THR A 1039 34.05 -51.35 -43.07
CA THR A 1039 34.49 -52.59 -42.39
C THR A 1039 33.57 -52.99 -41.23
N ASN A 1040 32.70 -52.09 -40.76
CA ASN A 1040 31.71 -52.38 -39.74
C ASN A 1040 30.31 -52.51 -40.36
N GLU A 1041 29.84 -53.74 -40.56
CA GLU A 1041 28.54 -54.03 -41.19
C GLU A 1041 27.37 -53.31 -40.51
N GLY A 1042 27.44 -53.17 -39.18
CA GLY A 1042 26.41 -52.50 -38.38
C GLY A 1042 26.30 -51.00 -38.67
N LEU A 1043 27.43 -50.30 -38.76
CA LEU A 1043 27.47 -48.88 -39.13
C LEU A 1043 27.15 -48.68 -40.61
N ASN A 1044 27.70 -49.49 -41.51
CA ASN A 1044 27.46 -49.37 -42.95
C ASN A 1044 25.96 -49.43 -43.30
N TYR A 1045 25.22 -50.36 -42.69
CA TYR A 1045 23.78 -50.49 -42.90
C TYR A 1045 22.97 -49.28 -42.40
N ARG A 1046 23.43 -48.62 -41.33
CA ARG A 1046 22.70 -47.54 -40.63
C ARG A 1046 23.08 -46.14 -41.10
N PHE A 1047 24.14 -46.01 -41.89
CA PHE A 1047 24.61 -44.77 -42.51
C PHE A 1047 24.63 -44.90 -44.05
N PRO A 1048 23.46 -44.97 -44.70
CA PRO A 1048 23.34 -45.29 -46.13
C PRO A 1048 23.76 -44.14 -47.07
N VAL A 1049 23.87 -42.91 -46.57
CA VAL A 1049 24.14 -41.72 -47.40
C VAL A 1049 25.54 -41.20 -47.14
N TRP A 1050 26.33 -41.05 -48.22
CA TRP A 1050 27.65 -40.44 -48.18
C TRP A 1050 27.65 -39.14 -48.97
N VAL A 1051 28.20 -38.09 -48.37
CA VAL A 1051 28.35 -36.77 -49.00
C VAL A 1051 29.83 -36.38 -48.90
N ASP A 1052 30.47 -36.21 -50.06
CA ASP A 1052 31.88 -35.85 -50.13
C ASP A 1052 32.02 -34.36 -50.45
N PHE A 1053 32.80 -33.66 -49.64
CA PHE A 1053 33.04 -32.23 -49.77
C PHE A 1053 34.45 -32.02 -50.34
N GLY A 1054 34.51 -31.71 -51.64
CA GLY A 1054 35.74 -31.32 -52.31
C GLY A 1054 36.28 -29.97 -51.82
N ASN A 1055 37.57 -29.73 -52.06
CA ASN A 1055 38.17 -28.42 -51.85
C ASN A 1055 37.63 -27.43 -52.89
N TYR A 1056 37.45 -26.16 -52.49
CA TYR A 1056 36.99 -25.11 -53.40
C TYR A 1056 38.08 -24.75 -54.41
N ASN A 1057 37.67 -24.48 -55.65
CA ASN A 1057 38.56 -23.96 -56.69
C ASN A 1057 38.78 -22.44 -56.55
N GLU A 1058 39.69 -21.87 -57.36
CA GLU A 1058 40.09 -20.45 -57.28
C GLU A 1058 38.90 -19.51 -57.38
N ARG A 1059 38.05 -19.79 -58.38
CA ARG A 1059 36.89 -18.98 -58.67
C ARG A 1059 35.85 -19.06 -57.55
N GLU A 1060 35.60 -20.26 -57.03
CA GLU A 1060 34.68 -20.45 -55.89
C GLU A 1060 35.17 -19.72 -54.63
N LEU A 1061 36.48 -19.74 -54.35
CA LEU A 1061 37.06 -19.01 -53.22
C LEU A 1061 36.94 -17.49 -53.40
N TYR A 1062 37.13 -16.99 -54.62
CA TYR A 1062 36.91 -15.58 -54.95
C TYR A 1062 35.46 -15.17 -54.75
N ASP A 1063 34.52 -15.94 -55.31
CA ASP A 1063 33.09 -15.65 -55.20
C ASP A 1063 32.65 -15.68 -53.72
N ILE A 1064 33.17 -16.62 -52.92
CA ILE A 1064 32.94 -16.66 -51.46
C ILE A 1064 33.43 -15.37 -50.80
N ALA A 1065 34.63 -14.91 -51.15
CA ALA A 1065 35.22 -13.73 -50.55
C ALA A 1065 34.45 -12.45 -50.91
N SER A 1066 34.20 -12.25 -52.21
CA SER A 1066 33.47 -11.10 -52.74
C SER A 1066 32.06 -11.01 -52.16
N SER A 1067 31.29 -12.11 -52.20
CA SER A 1067 29.94 -12.12 -51.63
C SER A 1067 29.93 -11.88 -50.12
N THR A 1068 30.93 -12.37 -49.39
CA THR A 1068 31.03 -12.14 -47.94
C THR A 1068 31.25 -10.65 -47.62
N LEU A 1069 32.06 -9.94 -48.42
CA LEU A 1069 32.29 -8.51 -48.26
C LEU A 1069 31.02 -7.71 -48.56
N VAL A 1070 30.34 -8.02 -49.67
CA VAL A 1070 29.06 -7.37 -50.03
C VAL A 1070 27.99 -7.61 -48.97
N LYS A 1071 27.84 -8.85 -48.47
CA LYS A 1071 26.90 -9.17 -47.37
C LYS A 1071 27.22 -8.43 -46.07
N LYS A 1072 28.50 -8.11 -45.82
CA LYS A 1072 28.94 -7.30 -44.68
C LYS A 1072 28.83 -5.79 -44.91
N GLY A 1073 28.35 -5.34 -46.08
CA GLY A 1073 28.14 -3.93 -46.41
C GLY A 1073 29.38 -3.21 -46.93
N PHE A 1074 30.43 -3.93 -47.31
CA PHE A 1074 31.61 -3.35 -47.94
C PHE A 1074 31.42 -3.21 -49.45
N THR A 1075 32.01 -2.18 -50.02
CA THR A 1075 32.02 -1.92 -51.47
C THR A 1075 33.45 -2.00 -51.99
N LEU A 1076 33.61 -2.60 -53.17
CA LEU A 1076 34.87 -2.68 -53.90
C LEU A 1076 34.72 -1.87 -55.20
N ASP A 1077 35.78 -1.19 -55.61
CA ASP A 1077 35.89 -0.65 -56.97
C ASP A 1077 36.52 -1.69 -57.92
N GLU A 1078 36.51 -1.42 -59.23
CA GLU A 1078 37.01 -2.36 -60.24
C GLU A 1078 38.49 -2.75 -60.01
N GLU A 1079 39.31 -1.82 -59.51
CA GLU A 1079 40.71 -2.08 -59.18
C GLU A 1079 40.83 -3.01 -57.97
N ALA A 1080 40.02 -2.81 -56.93
CA ALA A 1080 39.98 -3.64 -55.74
C ALA A 1080 39.40 -5.03 -56.02
N GLU A 1081 38.39 -5.15 -56.89
CA GLU A 1081 37.86 -6.45 -57.31
C GLU A 1081 38.94 -7.30 -58.00
N THR A 1082 39.71 -6.67 -58.89
CA THR A 1082 40.84 -7.32 -59.58
C THR A 1082 41.96 -7.70 -58.61
N ALA A 1083 42.27 -6.82 -57.64
CA ALA A 1083 43.25 -7.11 -56.60
C ALA A 1083 42.82 -8.28 -55.70
N LEU A 1084 41.52 -8.37 -55.37
CA LEU A 1084 40.96 -9.45 -54.56
C LEU A 1084 41.05 -10.81 -55.27
N GLU A 1085 40.74 -10.85 -56.57
CA GLU A 1085 40.86 -12.07 -57.38
C GLU A 1085 42.30 -12.58 -57.42
N ASN A 1086 43.26 -11.70 -57.71
CA ASN A 1086 44.68 -12.03 -57.73
C ASN A 1086 45.19 -12.50 -56.35
N ALA A 1087 44.80 -11.81 -55.28
CA ALA A 1087 45.17 -12.17 -53.91
C ALA A 1087 44.70 -13.59 -53.54
N ILE A 1088 43.46 -13.94 -53.91
CA ILE A 1088 42.89 -15.25 -53.62
C ILE A 1088 43.57 -16.34 -54.45
N GLY A 1089 43.86 -16.07 -55.72
CA GLY A 1089 44.64 -16.98 -56.56
C GLY A 1089 46.03 -17.27 -55.99
N ASP A 1090 46.73 -16.24 -55.52
CA ASP A 1090 48.05 -16.39 -54.91
C ASP A 1090 48.01 -17.14 -53.58
N ILE A 1091 47.01 -16.87 -52.75
CA ILE A 1091 46.79 -17.60 -51.50
C ILE A 1091 46.48 -19.08 -51.78
N GLN A 1092 45.64 -19.38 -52.79
CA GLN A 1092 45.26 -20.75 -53.10
C GLN A 1092 46.42 -21.56 -53.72
N LYS A 1093 47.26 -20.97 -54.58
CA LYS A 1093 48.46 -21.66 -55.11
C LYS A 1093 49.39 -22.15 -53.99
N ARG A 1094 49.35 -21.49 -52.83
CA ARG A 1094 50.12 -21.85 -51.63
C ARG A 1094 49.34 -22.70 -50.62
N MET A 1095 48.12 -23.15 -50.93
CA MET A 1095 47.24 -23.88 -50.00
C MET A 1095 47.88 -25.14 -49.38
N GLY A 1096 48.84 -25.77 -50.05
CA GLY A 1096 49.60 -26.90 -49.50
C GLY A 1096 50.57 -26.53 -48.35
N GLU A 1097 50.96 -25.26 -48.26
CA GLU A 1097 51.87 -24.69 -47.26
C GLU A 1097 51.12 -23.92 -46.15
N LEU A 1098 49.78 -23.89 -46.22
CA LEU A 1098 48.93 -23.15 -45.29
C LEU A 1098 48.26 -24.12 -44.30
N ALA A 1099 48.25 -23.73 -43.02
CA ALA A 1099 47.53 -24.48 -41.98
C ALA A 1099 46.00 -24.41 -42.15
N LEU A 1100 45.49 -23.29 -42.69
CA LEU A 1100 44.06 -23.08 -42.96
C LEU A 1100 43.75 -23.36 -44.42
N LYS A 1101 42.60 -24.00 -44.64
CA LYS A 1101 42.15 -24.46 -45.96
C LYS A 1101 40.75 -23.92 -46.28
N ASN A 1102 40.45 -23.79 -47.57
CA ASN A 1102 39.10 -23.52 -48.08
C ASN A 1102 38.46 -22.24 -47.49
N GLY A 1103 37.16 -22.25 -47.17
CA GLY A 1103 36.46 -21.07 -46.65
C GLY A 1103 36.99 -20.54 -45.31
N LEU A 1104 37.69 -21.35 -44.51
CA LEU A 1104 38.33 -20.88 -43.26
C LEU A 1104 39.52 -19.96 -43.56
N MET A 1105 40.27 -20.28 -44.62
CA MET A 1105 41.36 -19.45 -45.13
C MET A 1105 40.83 -18.08 -45.57
N ILE A 1106 39.75 -18.07 -46.37
CA ILE A 1106 39.09 -16.85 -46.85
C ILE A 1106 38.53 -16.02 -45.69
N LYS A 1107 37.84 -16.66 -44.72
CA LYS A 1107 37.28 -15.94 -43.57
C LYS A 1107 38.36 -15.21 -42.77
N GLN A 1108 39.49 -15.87 -42.49
CA GLN A 1108 40.57 -15.23 -41.75
C GLN A 1108 41.27 -14.14 -42.59
N PHE A 1109 41.43 -14.35 -43.89
CA PHE A 1109 41.94 -13.32 -44.80
C PHE A 1109 41.05 -12.07 -44.79
N LEU A 1110 39.72 -12.23 -44.93
CA LEU A 1110 38.78 -11.12 -44.91
C LEU A 1110 38.71 -10.39 -43.56
N ASP A 1111 38.82 -11.11 -42.45
CA ASP A 1111 38.88 -10.47 -41.12
C ASP A 1111 40.15 -9.62 -40.98
N GLY A 1112 41.27 -10.06 -41.57
CA GLY A 1112 42.47 -9.26 -41.73
C GLY A 1112 42.26 -8.04 -42.62
N LEU A 1113 41.58 -8.23 -43.76
CA LEU A 1113 41.26 -7.17 -44.72
C LEU A 1113 40.42 -6.06 -44.12
N VAL A 1114 39.33 -6.40 -43.44
CA VAL A 1114 38.48 -5.43 -42.75
C VAL A 1114 39.28 -4.66 -41.69
N ARG A 1115 40.19 -5.33 -40.97
CA ARG A 1115 41.04 -4.67 -39.98
C ARG A 1115 42.02 -3.69 -40.61
N VAL A 1116 42.68 -4.07 -41.70
CA VAL A 1116 43.60 -3.18 -42.43
C VAL A 1116 42.85 -1.96 -42.97
N GLN A 1117 41.69 -2.20 -43.57
CA GLN A 1117 40.83 -1.13 -44.07
C GLN A 1117 40.36 -0.21 -42.93
N SER A 1118 39.93 -0.75 -41.79
CA SER A 1118 39.49 0.06 -40.64
C SER A 1118 40.62 0.92 -40.06
N ILE A 1119 41.86 0.41 -40.05
CA ILE A 1119 43.04 1.18 -39.63
C ILE A 1119 43.27 2.33 -40.61
N ARG A 1120 43.27 2.08 -41.92
CA ARG A 1120 43.39 3.14 -42.93
C ARG A 1120 42.29 4.19 -42.77
N VAL A 1121 41.03 3.76 -42.59
CA VAL A 1121 39.88 4.65 -42.39
C VAL A 1121 40.02 5.53 -41.15
N CYS A 1122 40.70 5.04 -40.10
CA CYS A 1122 40.97 5.83 -38.89
C CYS A 1122 42.11 6.84 -39.09
N ASP A 1123 43.09 6.52 -39.94
CA ASP A 1123 44.33 7.29 -40.08
C ASP A 1123 44.21 8.44 -41.12
N GLU A 1124 43.21 8.42 -42.01
CA GLU A 1124 42.98 9.46 -43.04
C GLU A 1124 41.59 10.13 -42.87
N GLU A 1125 41.38 11.35 -43.40
CA GLU A 1125 40.08 12.04 -43.36
C GLU A 1125 39.12 11.47 -44.44
N PHE A 1126 37.96 10.92 -44.04
CA PHE A 1126 36.99 10.29 -44.97
C PHE A 1126 35.59 10.90 -44.93
N ASP A 1127 34.90 10.85 -46.07
CA ASP A 1127 33.46 11.11 -46.16
C ASP A 1127 32.66 9.89 -45.69
N ILE A 1128 31.58 10.12 -44.95
CA ILE A 1128 30.69 9.12 -44.32
C ILE A 1128 30.17 8.12 -45.36
N ASN A 1129 29.98 8.53 -46.61
CA ASN A 1129 29.49 7.65 -47.68
C ASN A 1129 30.56 6.68 -48.24
N THR A 1130 31.84 6.88 -47.92
CA THR A 1130 32.97 6.10 -48.44
C THR A 1130 33.65 5.24 -47.38
N ILE A 1131 33.16 5.29 -46.14
CA ILE A 1131 33.77 4.66 -44.96
C ILE A 1131 33.86 3.12 -45.07
N ASN A 1132 32.96 2.49 -45.84
CA ASN A 1132 32.93 1.05 -46.06
C ASN A 1132 33.56 0.63 -47.41
N ARG A 1133 34.33 1.51 -48.06
CA ARG A 1133 35.04 1.20 -49.32
C ARG A 1133 36.37 0.51 -49.03
N ILE A 1134 36.60 -0.62 -49.69
CA ILE A 1134 37.88 -1.34 -49.72
C ILE A 1134 38.59 -0.97 -51.02
N ILE A 1135 39.88 -0.61 -50.91
CA ILE A 1135 40.74 -0.29 -52.07
C ILE A 1135 41.84 -1.35 -52.25
N SER A 1136 42.50 -1.36 -53.40
CA SER A 1136 43.55 -2.34 -53.73
C SER A 1136 44.71 -2.37 -52.73
N GLU A 1137 45.07 -1.22 -52.13
CA GLU A 1137 46.11 -1.16 -51.09
C GLU A 1137 45.75 -1.96 -49.84
N ASP A 1138 44.48 -1.90 -49.42
CA ASP A 1138 43.98 -2.67 -48.28
C ASP A 1138 44.16 -4.18 -48.55
N ILE A 1139 43.86 -4.61 -49.78
CA ILE A 1139 43.92 -6.01 -50.20
C ILE A 1139 45.38 -6.51 -50.28
N LEU A 1140 46.26 -5.74 -50.92
CA LEU A 1140 47.68 -6.12 -51.05
C LEU A 1140 48.36 -6.25 -49.68
N LYS A 1141 48.16 -5.25 -48.80
CA LYS A 1141 48.71 -5.26 -47.45
C LYS A 1141 48.16 -6.41 -46.61
N SER A 1142 46.87 -6.71 -46.75
CA SER A 1142 46.23 -7.83 -46.05
C SER A 1142 46.72 -9.19 -46.54
N THR A 1143 47.02 -9.30 -47.83
CA THR A 1143 47.56 -10.52 -48.44
C THR A 1143 48.96 -10.82 -47.90
N GLU A 1144 49.81 -9.81 -47.80
CA GLU A 1144 51.15 -9.94 -47.21
C GLU A 1144 51.07 -10.38 -45.73
N ILE A 1145 50.21 -9.72 -44.94
CA ILE A 1145 50.00 -10.06 -43.52
C ILE A 1145 49.49 -11.50 -43.37
N PHE A 1146 48.52 -11.89 -44.20
CA PHE A 1146 47.92 -13.21 -44.16
C PHE A 1146 48.94 -14.32 -44.48
N LEU A 1147 49.71 -14.16 -45.55
CA LEU A 1147 50.72 -15.12 -45.98
C LEU A 1147 51.86 -15.23 -44.95
N LYS A 1148 52.35 -14.09 -44.43
CA LYS A 1148 53.39 -14.07 -43.40
C LYS A 1148 52.99 -14.83 -42.13
N LYS A 1149 51.70 -14.80 -41.78
CA LYS A 1149 51.16 -15.47 -40.59
C LYS A 1149 50.92 -16.96 -40.79
N ASN A 1150 50.46 -17.37 -41.97
CA ASN A 1150 49.89 -18.72 -42.18
C ASN A 1150 50.74 -19.67 -43.00
N ILE A 1151 51.82 -19.20 -43.66
CA ILE A 1151 52.79 -20.09 -44.30
C ILE A 1151 53.55 -20.84 -43.21
N THR A 1152 53.38 -22.15 -43.15
CA THR A 1152 54.21 -23.00 -42.30
C THR A 1152 55.60 -23.05 -42.93
N GLN A 1153 56.61 -22.45 -42.27
CA GLN A 1153 58.00 -22.69 -42.64
C GLN A 1153 58.25 -24.20 -42.56
N ASN A 1154 58.56 -24.82 -43.69
CA ASN A 1154 59.00 -26.21 -43.74
C ASN A 1154 60.19 -26.41 -42.80
N GLY A 1155 60.06 -27.34 -41.84
CA GLY A 1155 61.18 -28.00 -41.18
C GLY A 1155 61.22 -27.86 -39.64
N SER A 1156 60.91 -28.97 -38.96
CA SER A 1156 61.15 -29.29 -37.55
C SER A 1156 60.50 -28.41 -36.48
N PHE A 1157 59.43 -28.92 -35.88
CA PHE A 1157 59.31 -29.10 -34.43
C PHE A 1157 58.39 -30.29 -34.13
#